data_AF-A0A349DPQ4-F1
#
_entry.id   AF-A0A349DPQ4-F1
#
_cell.length_a   1.000
_cell.length_b   1.000
_cell.length_c   1.000
_cell.angle_alpha   90.00
_cell.angle_beta   90.00
_cell.angle_gamma   90.00
#
_symmetry.space_group_name_H-M   'P 1'
#
loop_
_entity.id
_entity.type
_entity.pdbx_description
1 polymer ?
#
loop_
_entity_poly.entity_id
_entity_poly.type
_entity_poly.pdbx_seq_one_letter_code
_entity_poly.pdbx_strand_id
1 'polypeptide(L)'
;MMKLTKNFHNLSIRYKIFFPLILVMLIIITSQVVFRGFESKSVRLNNNWVNIAGQNRMLSVKVLNLSQLVAQGEESYRKELNLTKQDIEFAIRTLKFGGKITINKKELQIPSLNTALLVLHENLKKDWQSYNKQVSQISSNLYTQYDKRQKKQVLLKSIALSDQFIRTSNEIIYRITEANETSQVNRMFWRRFVLLSNVFILLYVLYIFWQYTLRPLQKLSEVSSKMVKGQLDQDIDIKQKDELGKIAEATNDLAYNLKEVRDFVEELGKGNYQVQLEMEKRGRIIAEDSLFMTLITARNQLITLKGENEKQTWASHGLAEIGHILSAGDTDIHAMGQRILSELIKFLKGNQGTIFLLRKSEEEDNYKEWLKLIACYGISEERIKQKEIPYDGEFGAGLIGQALIEKGTIHQVGVTPEYFEVKLGAGEISNGNLLIVPLIFNQTEVGVLEIGSFREFENHEIDFVEILADRIASTILNIQSSKKTNQLLLASEEQKDILQAQEEEMRQNVEELRAIHEVMGKKQKELERQNQRIKSSELVLTKALKQLEEQKQTLETQKIDLEEANDVLHAQEEEMRQNVEELVATQENLALKSKNLERQNKLITTSIYYAQNIQQAILPSQERLQRSLKDSFVIYRPKDIVSGDFYWLSKIDNRIVVAAVDCTGHGVPGAFMSMIGNTLLNQIVNEKKVTKPSEILKLLDKSVYEDLNQQKSSNREGMDVCICTIEPGETQTNVCFAGAKRSLYYTHQGELIEEKGDRFSIGGWQNNARKSFIGRDIKLQAGDRIYLSSDGFVDTPNPRRKSFGTKRFRKILQESLELSMNEQKNTIEGALDQFQQDAEQRDDILLIGIEL
;
A
#
# COMPACT_ATOMS: atom_id res chain seq x y z
N MET A 1 7.61 8.79 32.43
CA MET A 1 7.05 7.62 31.72
C MET A 1 5.77 7.06 32.35
N MET A 2 5.69 6.77 33.66
CA MET A 2 4.45 6.25 34.30
C MET A 2 3.22 7.16 34.21
N LYS A 3 3.39 8.49 34.09
CA LYS A 3 2.28 9.44 33.82
C LYS A 3 1.80 9.39 32.36
N LEU A 4 2.67 9.04 31.41
CA LEU A 4 2.31 8.93 29.99
C LEU A 4 1.45 7.70 29.71
N THR A 5 1.75 6.55 30.33
CA THR A 5 0.96 5.32 30.19
C THR A 5 -0.46 5.45 30.74
N LYS A 6 -0.63 6.17 31.85
CA LYS A 6 -1.94 6.42 32.46
C LYS A 6 -2.82 7.34 31.60
N ASN A 7 -2.22 8.31 30.91
CA ASN A 7 -2.93 9.19 29.98
C ASN A 7 -3.23 8.47 28.65
N PHE A 8 -2.35 7.57 28.18
CA PHE A 8 -2.56 6.79 26.96
C PHE A 8 -3.80 5.90 27.04
N HIS A 9 -4.14 5.38 28.21
CA HIS A 9 -5.32 4.52 28.41
C HIS A 9 -6.65 5.19 28.01
N ASN A 10 -6.77 6.50 28.25
CA ASN A 10 -8.01 7.27 28.05
C ASN A 10 -7.97 8.16 26.78
N LEU A 11 -6.92 8.05 25.97
CA LEU A 11 -6.81 8.78 24.71
C LEU A 11 -7.68 8.13 23.64
N SER A 12 -8.23 8.95 22.74
CA SER A 12 -8.99 8.45 21.58
C SER A 12 -8.15 7.50 20.74
N ILE A 13 -8.80 6.51 20.12
CA ILE A 13 -8.18 5.56 19.18
C ILE A 13 -7.34 6.29 18.12
N ARG A 14 -7.81 7.44 17.62
CA ARG A 14 -7.06 8.25 16.62
C ARG A 14 -5.70 8.67 17.17
N TYR A 15 -5.65 9.22 18.38
CA TYR A 15 -4.37 9.60 18.99
C TYR A 15 -3.50 8.38 19.32
N LYS A 16 -4.09 7.24 19.70
CA LYS A 16 -3.34 6.00 19.94
C LYS A 16 -2.66 5.46 18.68
N ILE A 17 -3.19 5.75 17.49
CA ILE A 17 -2.62 5.34 16.19
C ILE A 17 -1.61 6.39 15.69
N PHE A 18 -1.99 7.68 15.67
CA PHE A 18 -1.16 8.73 15.06
C PHE A 18 0.01 9.19 15.95
N PHE A 19 -0.15 9.22 17.27
CA PHE A 19 0.89 9.70 18.18
C PHE A 19 2.19 8.85 18.13
N PRO A 20 2.13 7.50 18.14
CA PRO A 20 3.28 6.64 17.84
C PRO A 20 4.02 7.00 16.54
N LEU A 21 3.26 7.20 15.47
CA LEU A 21 3.78 7.49 14.12
C LEU A 21 4.49 8.84 14.08
N ILE A 22 3.86 9.88 14.62
CA ILE A 22 4.43 11.22 14.72
C ILE A 22 5.69 11.21 15.60
N LEU A 23 5.67 10.52 16.73
CA LEU A 23 6.82 10.42 17.63
C LEU A 23 8.02 9.74 16.94
N VAL A 24 7.78 8.65 16.22
CA VAL A 24 8.84 7.95 15.44
C VAL A 24 9.39 8.85 14.35
N MET A 25 8.52 9.55 13.60
CA MET A 25 8.93 10.49 12.56
C MET A 25 9.78 11.64 13.12
N LEU A 26 9.37 12.21 14.25
CA LEU A 26 10.06 13.33 14.91
C LEU A 26 11.42 12.89 15.47
N ILE A 27 11.52 11.67 16.01
CA ILE A 27 12.80 11.06 16.43
C ILE A 27 13.74 10.85 15.23
N ILE A 28 13.23 10.37 14.09
CA ILE A 28 14.03 10.19 12.88
C ILE A 28 14.53 11.53 12.33
N ILE A 29 13.65 12.53 12.25
CA ILE A 29 13.98 13.87 11.75
C ILE A 29 15.01 14.55 12.66
N THR A 30 14.76 14.58 13.97
CA THR A 30 15.70 15.19 14.94
C THR A 30 17.06 14.49 14.93
N SER A 31 17.07 13.17 14.83
CA SER A 31 18.30 12.39 14.67
C SER A 31 19.08 12.80 13.42
N GLN A 32 18.43 12.88 12.26
CA GLN A 32 19.08 13.29 11.01
C GLN A 32 19.57 14.74 11.03
N VAL A 33 18.79 15.67 11.59
CA VAL A 33 19.18 17.08 11.69
C VAL A 33 20.40 17.26 12.58
N VAL A 34 20.43 16.58 13.74
CA VAL A 34 21.60 16.58 14.63
C VAL A 34 22.83 16.03 13.91
N PHE A 35 22.71 14.93 13.16
CA PHE A 35 23.84 14.37 12.42
C PHE A 35 24.37 15.28 11.30
N ARG A 36 23.49 15.90 10.50
CA ARG A 36 23.91 16.85 9.44
C ARG A 36 24.59 18.10 10.02
N GLY A 37 24.14 18.57 11.19
CA GLY A 37 24.74 19.72 11.89
C GLY A 37 26.17 19.45 12.37
N PHE A 38 26.47 18.23 12.82
CA PHE A 38 27.80 17.85 13.32
C PHE A 38 28.84 17.63 12.20
N GLU A 39 28.43 17.12 11.04
CA GLU A 39 29.35 16.80 9.92
C GLU A 39 29.91 18.06 9.22
N SER A 40 29.07 19.08 9.00
CA SER A 40 29.43 20.21 8.12
C SER A 40 30.42 21.21 8.72
N LYS A 41 30.37 21.44 10.04
CA LYS A 41 31.15 22.50 10.70
C LYS A 41 32.57 22.05 11.05
N SER A 42 32.73 20.86 11.61
CA SER A 42 34.04 20.36 12.11
C SER A 42 35.03 20.01 10.99
N VAL A 43 34.57 19.35 9.92
CA VAL A 43 35.40 18.96 8.76
C VAL A 43 35.90 20.18 7.98
N ARG A 44 35.02 21.19 7.82
CA ARG A 44 35.32 22.41 7.07
C ARG A 44 36.36 23.29 7.77
N LEU A 45 36.35 23.31 9.11
CA LEU A 45 37.37 24.00 9.90
C LEU A 45 38.75 23.36 9.73
N ASN A 46 38.87 22.03 9.85
CA ASN A 46 40.17 21.36 9.83
C ASN A 46 40.83 21.31 8.44
N ASN A 47 40.06 21.27 7.36
CA ASN A 47 40.62 21.33 6.00
C ASN A 47 41.26 22.69 5.68
N ASN A 48 40.79 23.78 6.28
CA ASN A 48 41.37 25.12 6.05
C ASN A 48 42.79 25.23 6.62
N TRP A 49 43.06 24.61 7.77
CA TRP A 49 44.36 24.60 8.42
C TRP A 49 45.40 23.80 7.63
N VAL A 50 45.01 22.62 7.14
CA VAL A 50 45.84 21.77 6.26
C VAL A 50 46.21 22.52 4.98
N ASN A 51 45.26 23.26 4.39
CA ASN A 51 45.51 24.06 3.18
C ASN A 51 46.55 25.17 3.40
N ILE A 52 46.50 25.91 4.52
CA ILE A 52 47.49 26.95 4.80
C ILE A 52 48.87 26.35 5.10
N ALA A 53 48.94 25.25 5.86
CA ALA A 53 50.21 24.57 6.13
C ALA A 53 50.83 23.99 4.84
N GLY A 54 49.99 23.49 3.92
CA GLY A 54 50.41 23.11 2.57
C GLY A 54 50.92 24.29 1.74
N GLN A 55 50.25 25.45 1.83
CA GLN A 55 50.68 26.68 1.17
C GLN A 55 52.04 27.17 1.69
N ASN A 56 52.27 27.13 3.01
CA ASN A 56 53.57 27.46 3.61
C ASN A 56 54.70 26.58 3.07
N ARG A 57 54.46 25.27 2.96
CA ARG A 57 55.43 24.34 2.36
C ARG A 57 55.76 24.70 0.91
N MET A 58 54.75 24.92 0.08
CA MET A 58 54.92 25.28 -1.33
C MET A 58 55.69 26.60 -1.50
N LEU A 59 55.32 27.61 -0.72
CA LEU A 59 56.00 28.90 -0.74
C LEU A 59 57.45 28.79 -0.25
N SER A 60 57.74 27.96 0.76
CA SER A 60 59.11 27.74 1.25
C SER A 60 60.03 27.18 0.16
N VAL A 61 59.57 26.17 -0.59
CA VAL A 61 60.32 25.62 -1.74
C VAL A 61 60.53 26.69 -2.81
N LYS A 62 59.50 27.50 -3.09
CA LYS A 62 59.60 28.61 -4.05
C LYS A 62 60.64 29.67 -3.61
N VAL A 63 60.66 30.03 -2.33
CA VAL A 63 61.66 30.96 -1.76
C VAL A 63 63.07 30.39 -1.90
N LEU A 64 63.27 29.09 -1.66
CA LEU A 64 64.57 28.46 -1.81
C LEU A 64 65.06 28.50 -3.27
N ASN A 65 64.21 28.11 -4.23
CA ASN A 65 64.55 28.15 -5.65
C ASN A 65 64.87 29.56 -6.13
N LEU A 66 64.03 30.54 -5.79
CA LEU A 66 64.26 31.95 -6.15
C LEU A 66 65.54 32.49 -5.50
N SER A 67 65.87 32.08 -4.28
CA SER A 67 67.12 32.47 -3.62
C SER A 67 68.36 31.89 -4.31
N GLN A 68 68.28 30.67 -4.86
CA GLN A 68 69.36 30.06 -5.63
C GLN A 68 69.59 30.81 -6.96
N LEU A 69 68.52 31.16 -7.68
CA LEU A 69 68.60 31.93 -8.94
C LEU A 69 69.21 33.32 -8.71
N VAL A 70 68.76 34.03 -7.67
CA VAL A 70 69.35 35.33 -7.29
C VAL A 70 70.83 35.18 -6.89
N ALA A 71 71.19 34.09 -6.20
CA ALA A 71 72.58 33.81 -5.85
C ALA A 71 73.48 33.50 -7.07
N GLN A 72 72.91 33.03 -8.18
CA GLN A 72 73.59 32.77 -9.45
C GLN A 72 73.77 34.02 -10.32
N GLY A 73 73.18 35.16 -9.94
CA GLY A 73 73.34 36.45 -10.62
C GLY A 73 72.12 36.92 -11.39
N GLU A 74 71.00 36.19 -11.34
CA GLU A 74 69.76 36.55 -12.03
C GLU A 74 68.93 37.54 -11.19
N GLU A 75 69.30 38.83 -11.22
CA GLU A 75 68.67 39.86 -10.37
C GLU A 75 67.17 40.10 -10.66
N SER A 76 66.66 39.72 -11.83
CA SER A 76 65.24 39.85 -12.20
C SER A 76 64.29 39.14 -11.21
N TYR A 77 64.75 38.06 -10.58
CA TYR A 77 63.95 37.26 -9.63
C TYR A 77 63.91 37.84 -8.21
N ARG A 78 64.70 38.87 -7.91
CA ARG A 78 64.80 39.47 -6.57
C ARG A 78 63.49 40.08 -6.09
N LYS A 79 62.74 40.70 -7.00
CA LYS A 79 61.41 41.28 -6.72
C LYS A 79 60.41 40.18 -6.38
N GLU A 80 60.41 39.09 -7.13
CA GLU A 80 59.53 37.94 -6.91
C GLU A 80 59.87 37.19 -5.60
N LEU A 81 61.16 37.08 -5.26
CA LEU A 81 61.62 36.52 -3.99
C LEU A 81 61.08 37.30 -2.79
N ASN A 82 61.13 38.63 -2.84
CA ASN A 82 60.62 39.49 -1.76
C ASN A 82 59.10 39.41 -1.61
N LEU A 83 58.35 39.34 -2.72
CA LEU A 83 56.90 39.11 -2.71
C LEU A 83 56.55 37.75 -2.08
N THR A 84 57.24 36.68 -2.50
CA THR A 84 56.98 35.33 -1.99
C THR A 84 57.28 35.22 -0.48
N LYS A 85 58.27 35.97 0.03
CA LYS A 85 58.55 36.06 1.48
C LYS A 85 57.41 36.73 2.25
N GLN A 86 56.82 37.79 1.69
CA GLN A 86 55.65 38.45 2.29
C GLN A 86 54.43 37.52 2.31
N ASP A 87 54.25 36.70 1.27
CA ASP A 87 53.15 35.71 1.21
C ASP A 87 53.26 34.66 2.35
N ILE A 88 54.48 34.24 2.70
CA ILE A 88 54.71 33.33 3.85
C ILE A 88 54.39 34.03 5.18
N GLU A 89 54.81 35.28 5.36
CA GLU A 89 54.49 36.05 6.57
C GLU A 89 52.98 36.24 6.74
N PHE A 90 52.28 36.50 5.63
CA PHE A 90 50.83 36.57 5.61
C PHE A 90 50.20 35.24 6.01
N ALA A 91 50.60 34.13 5.38
CA ALA A 91 50.08 32.79 5.68
C ALA A 91 50.34 32.36 7.14
N ILE A 92 51.52 32.66 7.70
CA ILE A 92 51.84 32.42 9.12
C ILE A 92 50.98 33.30 10.03
N ARG A 93 50.75 34.58 9.69
CA ARG A 93 49.90 35.46 10.50
C ARG A 93 48.45 34.97 10.50
N THR A 94 47.94 34.52 9.35
CA THR A 94 46.56 34.05 9.25
C THR A 94 46.33 32.74 9.99
N LEU A 95 47.36 31.89 10.12
CA LEU A 95 47.28 30.75 11.03
C LEU A 95 46.96 31.19 12.47
N LYS A 96 47.56 32.26 13.01
CA LYS A 96 47.35 32.67 14.41
C LYS A 96 46.00 33.32 14.67
N PHE A 97 45.66 34.34 13.87
CA PHE A 97 44.56 35.24 14.18
C PHE A 97 43.25 34.88 13.48
N GLY A 98 43.29 33.93 12.54
CA GLY A 98 42.19 33.74 11.60
C GLY A 98 42.06 34.93 10.65
N GLY A 99 41.24 34.77 9.61
CA GLY A 99 41.05 35.80 8.59
C GLY A 99 40.47 35.26 7.29
N LYS A 100 40.23 36.16 6.33
CA LYS A 100 39.86 35.78 4.96
C LYS A 100 41.14 35.62 4.12
N ILE A 101 41.33 34.43 3.54
CA ILE A 101 42.41 34.17 2.58
C ILE A 101 41.80 33.79 1.25
N THR A 102 42.34 34.32 0.16
CA THR A 102 42.00 33.86 -1.18
C THR A 102 43.02 32.83 -1.64
N ILE A 103 42.62 31.56 -1.71
CA ILE A 103 43.45 30.47 -2.26
C ILE A 103 42.80 30.01 -3.56
N ASN A 104 43.54 30.00 -4.68
CA ASN A 104 43.02 29.61 -6.00
C ASN A 104 41.71 30.32 -6.40
N LYS A 105 41.62 31.64 -6.17
CA LYS A 105 40.44 32.49 -6.43
C LYS A 105 39.19 32.17 -5.60
N LYS A 106 39.30 31.41 -4.50
CA LYS A 106 38.21 31.21 -3.52
C LYS A 106 38.53 31.89 -2.20
N GLU A 107 37.62 32.74 -1.71
CA GLU A 107 37.70 33.29 -0.34
C GLU A 107 37.39 32.19 0.68
N LEU A 108 38.30 31.99 1.62
CA LEU A 108 38.19 31.07 2.73
C LEU A 108 38.24 31.87 4.03
N GLN A 109 37.19 31.76 4.85
CA GLN A 109 37.14 32.30 6.20
C GLN A 109 37.78 31.29 7.16
N ILE A 110 38.80 31.71 7.89
CA ILE A 110 39.60 30.82 8.75
C ILE A 110 39.48 31.29 10.19
N PRO A 111 39.09 30.41 11.13
CA PRO A 111 39.03 30.73 12.56
C PRO A 111 40.42 30.80 13.19
N SER A 112 40.52 31.26 14.44
CA SER A 112 41.79 31.32 15.18
C SER A 112 42.26 29.94 15.65
N LEU A 113 43.58 29.82 15.87
CA LEU A 113 44.25 28.58 16.28
C LEU A 113 43.77 28.07 17.66
N ASN A 114 43.62 26.76 17.80
CA ASN A 114 43.39 26.11 19.09
C ASN A 114 44.67 26.14 19.97
N THR A 115 44.53 26.16 21.30
CA THR A 115 45.63 26.23 22.29
C THR A 115 46.68 25.14 22.11
N ALA A 116 46.31 23.95 21.67
CA ALA A 116 47.25 22.84 21.40
C ALA A 116 48.20 23.09 20.21
N LEU A 117 47.77 23.86 19.22
CA LEU A 117 48.51 24.13 17.98
C LEU A 117 49.26 25.49 18.03
N LEU A 118 48.97 26.33 19.03
CA LEU A 118 49.65 27.61 19.26
C LEU A 118 51.16 27.45 19.48
N VAL A 119 51.59 26.39 20.16
CA VAL A 119 53.02 26.08 20.37
C VAL A 119 53.71 25.76 19.04
N LEU A 120 53.08 24.96 18.18
CA LEU A 120 53.60 24.62 16.86
C LEU A 120 53.63 25.83 15.92
N HIS A 121 52.66 26.73 16.04
CA HIS A 121 52.67 28.01 15.32
C HIS A 121 53.84 28.91 15.72
N GLU A 122 54.13 29.05 17.02
CA GLU A 122 55.27 29.85 17.48
C GLU A 122 56.60 29.23 17.03
N ASN A 123 56.71 27.90 17.00
CA ASN A 123 57.87 27.21 16.41
C ASN A 123 57.99 27.50 14.91
N LEU A 124 56.90 27.38 14.15
CA LEU A 124 56.87 27.67 12.71
C LEU A 124 57.30 29.11 12.41
N LYS A 125 56.83 30.07 13.22
CA LYS A 125 57.20 31.48 13.12
C LYS A 125 58.69 31.70 13.41
N LYS A 126 59.25 31.05 14.42
CA LYS A 126 60.67 31.11 14.78
C LYS A 126 61.57 30.52 13.69
N ASP A 127 61.14 29.40 13.10
CA ASP A 127 61.81 28.75 11.98
C ASP A 127 61.81 29.68 10.75
N TRP A 128 60.65 30.30 10.44
CA TRP A 128 60.56 31.29 9.36
C TRP A 128 61.47 32.50 9.59
N GLN A 129 61.50 33.07 10.80
CA GLN A 129 62.38 34.21 11.10
C GLN A 129 63.86 33.87 10.86
N SER A 130 64.27 32.67 11.26
CA SER A 130 65.64 32.18 11.07
C SER A 130 65.95 31.97 9.59
N TYR A 131 65.02 31.35 8.85
CA TYR A 131 65.12 31.10 7.42
C TYR A 131 65.13 32.40 6.60
N ASN A 132 64.17 33.29 6.85
CA ASN A 132 64.03 34.60 6.23
C ASN A 132 65.29 35.47 6.44
N LYS A 133 65.91 35.41 7.63
CA LYS A 133 67.18 36.13 7.89
C LYS A 133 68.30 35.69 6.94
N GLN A 134 68.44 34.39 6.67
CA GLN A 134 69.44 33.87 5.73
C GLN A 134 69.11 34.22 4.28
N VAL A 135 67.85 34.05 3.87
CA VAL A 135 67.41 34.40 2.51
C VAL A 135 67.53 35.90 2.26
N SER A 136 67.31 36.72 3.29
CA SER A 136 67.48 38.18 3.20
C SER A 136 68.93 38.61 3.00
N GLN A 137 69.89 37.82 3.50
CA GLN A 137 71.31 38.05 3.19
C GLN A 137 71.56 37.82 1.70
N ILE A 138 71.02 36.74 1.12
CA ILE A 138 71.12 36.44 -0.32
C ILE A 138 70.47 37.54 -1.16
N SER A 139 69.31 38.04 -0.73
CA SER A 139 68.60 39.11 -1.42
C SER A 139 69.17 40.51 -1.15
N SER A 140 70.25 40.67 -0.37
CA SER A 140 70.85 41.98 -0.05
C SER A 140 71.99 42.33 -1.02
N ASN A 141 72.23 43.63 -1.23
CA ASN A 141 73.33 44.10 -2.08
C ASN A 141 74.72 43.72 -1.53
N LEU A 142 74.79 43.24 -0.28
CA LEU A 142 76.01 42.76 0.36
C LEU A 142 76.40 41.35 -0.13
N TYR A 143 75.46 40.56 -0.67
CA TYR A 143 75.73 39.19 -1.12
C TYR A 143 76.69 39.15 -2.32
N THR A 144 76.64 40.15 -3.19
CA THR A 144 77.54 40.25 -4.36
C THR A 144 79.00 40.40 -3.92
N GLN A 145 79.24 41.00 -2.74
CA GLN A 145 80.57 41.23 -2.15
C GLN A 145 81.15 40.02 -1.40
N TYR A 146 80.39 38.93 -1.23
CA TYR A 146 80.86 37.73 -0.51
C TYR A 146 81.79 36.85 -1.35
N ASP A 147 82.76 36.22 -0.69
CA ASP A 147 83.63 35.22 -1.31
C ASP A 147 82.86 33.92 -1.66
N LYS A 148 83.45 33.05 -2.50
CA LYS A 148 82.83 31.77 -2.90
C LYS A 148 82.47 30.85 -1.71
N ARG A 149 83.24 30.90 -0.62
CA ARG A 149 83.06 30.05 0.57
C ARG A 149 81.91 30.57 1.44
N GLN A 150 81.82 31.88 1.64
CA GLN A 150 80.75 32.60 2.32
C GLN A 150 79.42 32.42 1.58
N LYS A 151 79.40 32.58 0.25
CA LYS A 151 78.20 32.33 -0.58
C LYS A 151 77.67 30.90 -0.42
N LYS A 152 78.56 29.91 -0.48
CA LYS A 152 78.22 28.49 -0.28
C LYS A 152 77.70 28.21 1.13
N GLN A 153 78.28 28.83 2.16
CA GLN A 153 77.88 28.65 3.55
C GLN A 153 76.48 29.23 3.83
N VAL A 154 76.17 30.41 3.32
CA VAL A 154 74.83 31.02 3.42
C VAL A 154 73.79 30.16 2.69
N LEU A 155 74.12 29.63 1.52
CA LEU A 155 73.20 28.78 0.74
C LEU A 155 72.91 27.45 1.47
N LEU A 156 73.93 26.75 1.96
CA LEU A 156 73.76 25.51 2.73
C LEU A 156 72.93 25.74 4.00
N LYS A 157 73.14 26.86 4.68
CA LYS A 157 72.37 27.23 5.88
C LYS A 157 70.91 27.56 5.53
N SER A 158 70.65 28.17 4.37
CA SER A 158 69.29 28.43 3.88
C SER A 158 68.53 27.14 3.53
N ILE A 159 69.20 26.14 2.95
CA ILE A 159 68.63 24.82 2.65
C ILE A 159 68.24 24.12 3.97
N ALA A 160 69.16 24.04 4.93
CA ALA A 160 68.90 23.39 6.22
C ALA A 160 67.73 24.05 6.99
N LEU A 161 67.63 25.38 6.96
CA LEU A 161 66.53 26.11 7.62
C LEU A 161 65.19 25.98 6.86
N SER A 162 65.22 25.83 5.52
CA SER A 162 64.02 25.52 4.74
C SER A 162 63.47 24.13 5.10
N ASP A 163 64.35 23.13 5.20
CA ASP A 163 63.96 21.77 5.63
C ASP A 163 63.36 21.77 7.04
N GLN A 164 63.95 22.53 7.97
CA GLN A 164 63.42 22.69 9.32
C GLN A 164 62.01 23.32 9.30
N PHE A 165 61.81 24.40 8.54
CA PHE A 165 60.49 25.04 8.38
C PHE A 165 59.45 24.10 7.78
N ILE A 166 59.81 23.32 6.76
CA ILE A 166 58.93 22.33 6.12
C ILE A 166 58.55 21.21 7.11
N ARG A 167 59.50 20.73 7.94
CA ARG A 167 59.21 19.73 8.97
C ARG A 167 58.19 20.24 9.98
N THR A 168 58.37 21.45 10.51
CA THR A 168 57.43 22.05 11.45
C THR A 168 56.05 22.28 10.81
N SER A 169 56.00 22.64 9.52
CA SER A 169 54.74 22.77 8.77
C SER A 169 54.04 21.41 8.56
N ASN A 170 54.79 20.34 8.28
CA ASN A 170 54.24 18.99 8.13
C ASN A 170 53.75 18.43 9.47
N GLU A 171 54.41 18.74 10.58
CA GLU A 171 53.96 18.34 11.92
C GLU A 171 52.59 18.93 12.26
N ILE A 172 52.33 20.19 11.86
CA ILE A 172 51.00 20.81 11.99
C ILE A 172 49.96 20.03 11.19
N ILE A 173 50.27 19.63 9.95
CA ILE A 173 49.36 18.81 9.12
C ILE A 173 49.09 17.46 9.80
N TYR A 174 50.13 16.78 10.27
CA TYR A 174 50.01 15.48 10.92
C TYR A 174 49.11 15.54 12.16
N ARG A 175 49.35 16.49 13.08
CA ARG A 175 48.55 16.62 14.32
C ARG A 175 47.09 16.98 14.06
N ILE A 176 46.81 17.75 13.01
CA ILE A 176 45.43 18.08 12.61
C ILE A 176 44.73 16.85 12.02
N THR A 177 45.45 16.06 11.22
CA THR A 177 44.93 14.80 10.65
C THR A 177 44.66 13.75 11.73
N GLU A 178 45.57 13.60 12.71
CA GLU A 178 45.40 12.67 13.84
C GLU A 178 44.21 13.08 14.75
N ALA A 179 44.07 14.37 15.04
CA ALA A 179 42.92 14.90 15.78
C ALA A 179 41.58 14.71 15.00
N ASN A 180 41.64 14.70 13.67
CA ASN A 180 40.48 14.43 12.82
C ASN A 180 40.05 12.96 12.88
N GLU A 181 40.99 12.03 12.79
CA GLU A 181 40.72 10.60 12.81
C GLU A 181 40.09 10.16 14.14
N THR A 182 40.67 10.60 15.27
CA THR A 182 40.13 10.36 16.61
C THR A 182 38.71 10.92 16.77
N SER A 183 38.46 12.13 16.25
CA SER A 183 37.13 12.73 16.25
C SER A 183 36.14 12.00 15.32
N GLN A 184 36.59 11.43 14.20
CA GLN A 184 35.75 10.63 13.30
C GLN A 184 35.31 9.32 13.95
N VAL A 185 36.23 8.60 14.62
CA VAL A 185 35.91 7.36 15.32
C VAL A 185 34.87 7.58 16.42
N ASN A 186 35.06 8.63 17.23
CA ASN A 186 34.10 8.97 18.29
C ASN A 186 32.71 9.33 17.72
N ARG A 187 32.66 10.04 16.59
CA ARG A 187 31.40 10.34 15.88
C ARG A 187 30.71 9.09 15.34
N MET A 188 31.45 8.13 14.76
CA MET A 188 30.88 6.87 14.31
C MET A 188 30.28 6.06 15.46
N PHE A 189 30.93 6.08 16.63
CA PHE A 189 30.41 5.47 17.85
C PHE A 189 29.09 6.10 18.30
N TRP A 190 29.04 7.44 18.44
CA TRP A 190 27.80 8.16 18.79
C TRP A 190 26.68 7.94 17.77
N ARG A 191 27.02 7.85 16.47
CA ARG A 191 26.04 7.54 15.43
C ARG A 191 25.41 6.16 15.62
N ARG A 192 26.22 5.14 15.90
CA ARG A 192 25.73 3.79 16.18
C ARG A 192 24.88 3.76 17.46
N PHE A 193 25.29 4.48 18.50
CA PHE A 193 24.58 4.55 19.76
C PHE A 193 23.17 5.15 19.61
N VAL A 194 23.03 6.30 18.92
CA VAL A 194 21.74 6.95 18.66
C VAL A 194 20.82 6.08 17.80
N LEU A 195 21.37 5.39 16.79
CA LEU A 195 20.60 4.45 15.98
C LEU A 195 20.04 3.30 16.82
N LEU A 196 20.86 2.72 17.70
CA LEU A 196 20.43 1.67 18.61
C LEU A 196 19.35 2.18 19.58
N SER A 197 19.50 3.37 20.16
CA SER A 197 18.47 3.93 21.05
C SER A 197 17.13 4.14 20.33
N ASN A 198 17.14 4.54 19.06
CA ASN A 198 15.91 4.70 18.27
C ASN A 198 15.18 3.37 18.05
N VAL A 199 15.93 2.28 17.85
CA VAL A 199 15.35 0.92 17.74
C VAL A 199 14.64 0.51 19.04
N PHE A 200 15.26 0.77 20.20
CA PHE A 200 14.62 0.48 21.49
C PHE A 200 13.36 1.31 21.72
N ILE A 201 13.36 2.60 21.36
CA ILE A 201 12.18 3.45 21.47
C ILE A 201 11.06 2.94 20.54
N LEU A 202 11.39 2.53 19.32
CA LEU A 202 10.43 1.97 18.37
C LEU A 202 9.78 0.68 18.92
N LEU A 203 10.58 -0.25 19.43
CA LEU A 203 10.08 -1.49 20.03
C LEU A 203 9.15 -1.21 21.22
N TYR A 204 9.49 -0.22 22.05
CA TYR A 204 8.65 0.18 23.17
C TYR A 204 7.31 0.81 22.72
N VAL A 205 7.34 1.63 21.67
CA VAL A 205 6.13 2.23 21.08
C VAL A 205 5.22 1.15 20.50
N LEU A 206 5.77 0.17 19.79
CA LEU A 206 5.03 -0.99 19.26
C LEU A 206 4.41 -1.83 20.38
N TYR A 207 5.13 -2.03 21.48
CA TYR A 207 4.62 -2.74 22.66
C TYR A 207 3.41 -2.03 23.28
N ILE A 208 3.46 -0.70 23.44
CA ILE A 208 2.32 0.09 23.93
C ILE A 208 1.13 -0.04 22.99
N PHE A 209 1.36 0.08 21.68
CA PHE A 209 0.30 -0.06 20.68
C PHE A 209 -0.39 -1.44 20.80
N TRP A 210 0.39 -2.52 20.80
CA TRP A 210 -0.13 -3.87 20.97
C TRP A 210 -1.02 -4.03 22.21
N GLN A 211 -0.55 -3.53 23.35
CA GLN A 211 -1.20 -3.71 24.64
C GLN A 211 -2.53 -2.93 24.74
N TYR A 212 -2.60 -1.73 24.15
CA TYR A 212 -3.72 -0.80 24.37
C TYR A 212 -4.67 -0.63 23.19
N THR A 213 -4.30 -1.06 21.98
CA THR A 213 -5.19 -1.01 20.81
C THR A 213 -5.49 -2.41 20.27
N LEU A 214 -4.45 -3.18 19.90
CA LEU A 214 -4.62 -4.41 19.14
C LEU A 214 -5.29 -5.53 19.96
N ARG A 215 -4.83 -5.74 21.20
CA ARG A 215 -5.35 -6.80 22.08
C ARG A 215 -6.83 -6.59 22.48
N PRO A 216 -7.28 -5.37 22.87
CA PRO A 216 -8.71 -5.10 23.07
C PRO A 216 -9.56 -5.34 21.82
N LEU A 217 -9.06 -4.96 20.64
CA LEU A 217 -9.77 -5.14 19.37
C LEU A 217 -9.97 -6.62 19.02
N GLN A 218 -8.94 -7.45 19.28
CA GLN A 218 -9.02 -8.91 19.14
C GLN A 218 -10.09 -9.52 20.06
N LYS A 219 -10.15 -9.08 21.34
CA LYS A 219 -11.19 -9.54 22.27
C LYS A 219 -12.60 -9.18 21.80
N LEU A 220 -12.80 -7.94 21.33
CA LEU A 220 -14.08 -7.49 20.77
C LEU A 220 -14.49 -8.35 19.57
N SER A 221 -13.56 -8.62 18.67
CA SER A 221 -13.80 -9.49 17.51
C SER A 221 -14.15 -10.92 17.91
N GLU A 222 -13.48 -11.48 18.92
CA GLU A 222 -13.73 -12.84 19.39
C GLU A 222 -15.14 -12.97 19.99
N VAL A 223 -15.53 -12.05 20.86
CA VAL A 223 -16.87 -12.05 21.47
C VAL A 223 -17.94 -11.80 20.42
N SER A 224 -17.73 -10.85 19.50
CA SER A 224 -18.66 -10.61 18.38
C SER A 224 -18.88 -11.86 17.52
N SER A 225 -17.80 -12.61 17.24
CA SER A 225 -17.90 -13.87 16.48
C SER A 225 -18.72 -14.94 17.23
N LYS A 226 -18.61 -15.00 18.56
CA LYS A 226 -19.39 -15.92 19.38
C LYS A 226 -20.86 -15.49 19.49
N MET A 227 -21.14 -14.19 19.54
CA MET A 227 -22.52 -13.66 19.51
C MET A 227 -23.25 -14.06 18.22
N VAL A 228 -22.58 -14.00 17.06
CA VAL A 228 -23.13 -14.47 15.78
C VAL A 228 -23.53 -15.96 15.83
N LYS A 229 -22.83 -16.78 16.64
CA LYS A 229 -23.13 -18.20 16.83
C LYS A 229 -24.20 -18.46 17.91
N GLY A 230 -24.86 -17.41 18.42
CA GLY A 230 -25.91 -17.53 19.44
C GLY A 230 -25.39 -17.68 20.88
N GLN A 231 -24.09 -17.53 21.12
CA GLN A 231 -23.51 -17.55 22.47
C GLN A 231 -23.49 -16.14 23.07
N LEU A 232 -24.52 -15.80 23.85
CA LEU A 232 -24.79 -14.43 24.34
C LEU A 232 -24.38 -14.17 25.80
N ASP A 233 -23.75 -15.13 26.47
CA ASP A 233 -23.41 -15.05 27.91
C ASP A 233 -22.00 -14.51 28.21
N GLN A 234 -21.29 -13.92 27.23
CA GLN A 234 -19.91 -13.47 27.41
C GLN A 234 -19.80 -11.96 27.63
N ASP A 235 -19.29 -11.57 28.80
CA ASP A 235 -19.01 -10.17 29.13
C ASP A 235 -17.66 -9.70 28.57
N ILE A 236 -17.68 -8.54 27.91
CA ILE A 236 -16.47 -7.84 27.47
C ILE A 236 -15.99 -6.91 28.59
N ASP A 237 -15.03 -7.36 29.41
CA ASP A 237 -14.36 -6.50 30.42
C ASP A 237 -13.23 -5.67 29.79
N ILE A 238 -13.60 -4.55 29.16
CA ILE A 238 -12.66 -3.53 28.67
C ILE A 238 -12.89 -2.24 29.47
N LYS A 239 -12.04 -1.99 30.46
CA LYS A 239 -12.12 -0.85 31.40
C LYS A 239 -11.67 0.51 30.83
N GLN A 240 -11.40 0.58 29.53
CA GLN A 240 -10.94 1.81 28.89
C GLN A 240 -12.09 2.82 28.82
N LYS A 241 -11.80 4.12 28.95
CA LYS A 241 -12.81 5.20 28.83
C LYS A 241 -12.87 5.82 27.42
N ASP A 242 -12.21 5.20 26.46
CA ASP A 242 -12.11 5.65 25.08
C ASP A 242 -13.23 5.04 24.22
N GLU A 243 -13.12 5.19 22.90
CA GLU A 243 -14.12 4.62 21.97
C GLU A 243 -14.15 3.09 22.03
N LEU A 244 -13.04 2.39 22.32
CA LEU A 244 -13.04 0.93 22.48
C LEU A 244 -13.84 0.50 23.71
N GLY A 245 -13.74 1.25 24.81
CA GLY A 245 -14.57 1.03 25.99
C GLY A 245 -16.06 1.24 25.71
N LYS A 246 -16.41 2.32 25.00
CA LYS A 246 -17.80 2.57 24.58
C LYS A 246 -18.35 1.49 23.66
N ILE A 247 -17.53 1.00 22.72
CA ILE A 247 -17.90 -0.11 21.84
C ILE A 247 -18.09 -1.39 22.67
N ALA A 248 -17.23 -1.67 23.65
CA ALA A 248 -17.39 -2.80 24.54
C ALA A 248 -18.70 -2.74 25.35
N GLU A 249 -19.02 -1.58 25.92
CA GLU A 249 -20.26 -1.34 26.65
C GLU A 249 -21.49 -1.51 25.75
N ALA A 250 -21.49 -0.88 24.56
CA ALA A 250 -22.57 -1.04 23.59
C ALA A 250 -22.72 -2.48 23.08
N THR A 251 -21.62 -3.23 22.95
CA THR A 251 -21.64 -4.64 22.56
C THR A 251 -22.22 -5.52 23.67
N ASN A 252 -21.89 -5.24 24.94
CA ASN A 252 -22.50 -5.93 26.09
C ASN A 252 -24.00 -5.63 26.19
N ASP A 253 -24.41 -4.36 26.03
CA ASP A 253 -25.83 -3.98 25.97
C ASP A 253 -26.56 -4.71 24.83
N LEU A 254 -25.93 -4.82 23.65
CA LEU A 254 -26.51 -5.55 22.51
C LEU A 254 -26.64 -7.05 22.81
N ALA A 255 -25.61 -7.68 23.38
CA ALA A 255 -25.64 -9.10 23.76
C ALA A 255 -26.77 -9.38 24.76
N TYR A 256 -26.91 -8.52 25.77
CA TYR A 256 -28.00 -8.58 26.75
C TYR A 256 -29.37 -8.43 26.07
N ASN A 257 -29.55 -7.42 25.22
CA ASN A 257 -30.81 -7.17 24.51
C ASN A 257 -31.21 -8.36 23.62
N LEU A 258 -30.26 -8.97 22.90
CA LEU A 258 -30.51 -10.13 22.05
C LEU A 258 -30.91 -11.36 22.87
N LYS A 259 -30.35 -11.52 24.07
CA LYS A 259 -30.70 -12.61 24.99
C LYS A 259 -32.14 -12.49 25.47
N GLU A 260 -32.54 -11.30 25.91
CA GLU A 260 -33.92 -11.01 26.32
C GLU A 260 -34.93 -11.25 25.18
N VAL A 261 -34.60 -10.81 23.96
CA VAL A 261 -35.45 -11.04 22.77
C VAL A 261 -35.58 -12.54 22.46
N ARG A 262 -34.47 -13.29 22.50
CA ARG A 262 -34.48 -14.75 22.28
C ARG A 262 -35.41 -15.43 23.29
N ASP A 263 -35.24 -15.12 24.57
CA ASP A 263 -36.01 -15.76 25.65
C ASP A 263 -37.51 -15.42 25.53
N PHE A 264 -37.85 -14.17 25.17
CA PHE A 264 -39.23 -13.76 24.88
C PHE A 264 -39.86 -14.51 23.69
N VAL A 265 -39.14 -14.60 22.57
CA VAL A 265 -39.63 -15.31 21.37
C VAL A 265 -39.80 -16.80 21.64
N GLU A 266 -38.92 -17.41 22.43
CA GLU A 266 -39.03 -18.82 22.81
C GLU A 266 -40.29 -19.10 23.64
N GLU A 267 -40.63 -18.23 24.59
CA GLU A 267 -41.87 -18.34 25.38
C GLU A 267 -43.13 -18.13 24.52
N LEU A 268 -43.11 -17.20 23.56
CA LEU A 268 -44.21 -17.06 22.60
C LEU A 268 -44.38 -18.31 21.74
N GLY A 269 -43.28 -18.94 21.30
CA GLY A 269 -43.30 -20.20 20.55
C GLY A 269 -43.90 -21.37 21.33
N LYS A 270 -43.80 -21.35 22.68
CA LYS A 270 -44.42 -22.34 23.57
C LYS A 270 -45.90 -22.06 23.85
N GLY A 271 -46.49 -21.03 23.25
CA GLY A 271 -47.90 -20.65 23.46
C GLY A 271 -48.15 -19.84 24.72
N ASN A 272 -47.10 -19.34 25.38
CA ASN A 272 -47.20 -18.52 26.57
C ASN A 272 -47.31 -17.02 26.20
N TYR A 273 -48.53 -16.56 25.90
CA TYR A 273 -48.78 -15.17 25.48
C TYR A 273 -48.81 -14.15 26.63
N GLN A 274 -48.62 -14.58 27.89
CA GLN A 274 -48.58 -13.70 29.06
C GLN A 274 -47.18 -13.26 29.47
N VAL A 275 -46.15 -13.71 28.74
CA VAL A 275 -44.75 -13.33 29.01
C VAL A 275 -44.53 -11.82 28.86
N GLN A 276 -43.83 -11.23 29.84
CA GLN A 276 -43.46 -9.82 29.88
C GLN A 276 -41.97 -9.64 29.61
N LEU A 277 -41.61 -8.63 28.82
CA LEU A 277 -40.22 -8.23 28.57
C LEU A 277 -39.74 -7.32 29.72
N GLU A 278 -38.64 -7.68 30.40
CA GLU A 278 -38.18 -6.98 31.62
C GLU A 278 -37.70 -5.53 31.41
N MET A 279 -37.63 -5.02 30.17
CA MET A 279 -37.15 -3.66 29.88
C MET A 279 -38.06 -2.54 30.41
N GLU A 280 -39.31 -2.84 30.78
CA GLU A 280 -40.19 -1.91 31.49
C GLU A 280 -39.64 -1.51 32.88
N LYS A 281 -38.81 -2.36 33.53
CA LYS A 281 -38.28 -2.08 34.89
C LYS A 281 -37.09 -1.12 34.91
N ARG A 282 -36.37 -0.94 33.79
CA ARG A 282 -35.11 -0.16 33.74
C ARG A 282 -35.25 1.27 33.21
N GLY A 283 -36.46 1.73 32.87
CA GLY A 283 -36.71 3.12 32.47
C GLY A 283 -35.98 3.58 31.19
N ARG A 284 -35.57 2.64 30.32
CA ARG A 284 -34.97 2.96 29.02
C ARG A 284 -36.10 3.27 28.03
N ILE A 285 -36.01 4.40 27.33
CA ILE A 285 -36.98 4.80 26.30
C ILE A 285 -36.92 3.78 25.16
N ILE A 286 -38.00 3.03 24.96
CA ILE A 286 -38.14 2.12 23.83
C ILE A 286 -38.56 2.97 22.63
N ALA A 287 -37.75 2.97 21.56
CA ALA A 287 -38.10 3.68 20.33
C ALA A 287 -39.34 3.05 19.67
N GLU A 288 -40.24 3.88 19.14
CA GLU A 288 -41.51 3.44 18.51
C GLU A 288 -41.28 2.44 17.36
N ASP A 289 -40.17 2.54 16.64
CA ASP A 289 -39.80 1.64 15.53
C ASP A 289 -38.83 0.50 15.94
N SER A 290 -38.65 0.27 17.23
CA SER A 290 -37.72 -0.78 17.68
C SER A 290 -38.28 -2.19 17.45
N LEU A 291 -37.36 -3.15 17.30
CA LEU A 291 -37.68 -4.58 17.26
C LEU A 291 -38.57 -5.00 18.44
N PHE A 292 -38.38 -4.38 19.60
CA PHE A 292 -39.18 -4.63 20.80
C PHE A 292 -40.65 -4.25 20.63
N MET A 293 -40.94 -3.05 20.10
CA MET A 293 -42.33 -2.63 19.85
C MET A 293 -43.01 -3.51 18.80
N THR A 294 -42.25 -3.95 17.80
CA THR A 294 -42.74 -4.89 16.78
C THR A 294 -43.17 -6.22 17.41
N LEU A 295 -42.35 -6.76 18.32
CA LEU A 295 -42.62 -8.01 19.03
C LEU A 295 -43.80 -7.90 20.00
N ILE A 296 -43.93 -6.77 20.71
CA ILE A 296 -45.08 -6.50 21.59
C ILE A 296 -46.38 -6.39 20.77
N THR A 297 -46.32 -5.67 19.64
CA THR A 297 -47.47 -5.50 18.74
C THR A 297 -47.90 -6.84 18.16
N ALA A 298 -46.95 -7.67 17.72
CA ALA A 298 -47.22 -9.01 17.21
C ALA A 298 -47.89 -9.90 18.28
N ARG A 299 -47.40 -9.90 19.53
CA ARG A 299 -48.06 -10.62 20.64
C ARG A 299 -49.49 -10.15 20.84
N ASN A 300 -49.72 -8.84 20.89
CA ASN A 300 -51.05 -8.28 21.14
C ASN A 300 -52.03 -8.64 20.01
N GLN A 301 -51.58 -8.62 18.74
CA GLN A 301 -52.38 -9.08 17.61
C GLN A 301 -52.75 -10.58 17.70
N LEU A 302 -51.81 -11.43 18.13
CA LEU A 302 -52.08 -12.86 18.33
C LEU A 302 -53.13 -13.10 19.42
N ILE A 303 -53.15 -12.28 20.48
CA ILE A 303 -54.18 -12.35 21.53
C ILE A 303 -55.55 -11.99 20.97
N THR A 304 -55.66 -10.91 20.17
CA THR A 304 -56.93 -10.47 19.57
C THR A 304 -57.47 -11.50 18.56
N LEU A 305 -56.61 -12.01 17.66
CA LEU A 305 -57.00 -12.99 16.64
C LEU A 305 -57.55 -14.29 17.25
N LYS A 306 -56.99 -14.73 18.38
CA LYS A 306 -57.50 -15.91 19.08
C LYS A 306 -58.94 -15.70 19.58
N GLY A 307 -59.24 -14.54 20.14
CA GLY A 307 -60.57 -14.23 20.69
C GLY A 307 -61.67 -14.08 19.62
N GLU A 308 -61.34 -13.54 18.44
CA GLU A 308 -62.31 -13.41 17.34
C GLU A 308 -62.64 -14.76 16.69
N ASN A 309 -61.64 -15.62 16.52
CA ASN A 309 -61.81 -16.92 15.88
C ASN A 309 -62.71 -17.88 16.72
N GLU A 310 -62.62 -17.79 18.05
CA GLU A 310 -63.49 -18.57 18.97
C GLU A 310 -64.98 -18.21 18.80
N LYS A 311 -65.31 -16.92 18.61
CA LYS A 311 -66.70 -16.45 18.41
C LYS A 311 -67.28 -16.85 17.04
N GLN A 312 -66.49 -16.76 15.97
CA GLN A 312 -66.93 -17.18 14.63
C GLN A 312 -67.20 -18.69 14.54
N THR A 313 -66.36 -19.48 15.21
CA THR A 313 -66.51 -20.94 15.25
C THR A 313 -67.83 -21.34 15.92
N TRP A 314 -68.22 -20.64 17.00
CA TRP A 314 -69.49 -20.88 17.71
C TRP A 314 -70.72 -20.59 16.84
N ALA A 315 -70.78 -19.44 16.17
CA ALA A 315 -71.92 -19.06 15.31
C ALA A 315 -72.07 -20.01 14.11
N SER A 316 -70.95 -20.43 13.51
CA SER A 316 -70.94 -21.38 12.39
C SER A 316 -71.50 -22.75 12.79
N HIS A 317 -71.18 -23.22 14.00
CA HIS A 317 -71.74 -24.47 14.54
C HIS A 317 -73.27 -24.37 14.70
N GLY A 318 -73.77 -23.26 15.26
CA GLY A 318 -75.22 -23.05 15.44
C GLY A 318 -76.01 -23.01 14.14
N LEU A 319 -75.47 -22.38 13.09
CA LEU A 319 -76.16 -22.29 11.79
C LEU A 319 -76.25 -23.66 11.10
N ALA A 320 -75.21 -24.50 11.25
CA ALA A 320 -75.21 -25.86 10.72
C ALA A 320 -76.23 -26.74 11.44
N GLU A 321 -76.34 -26.62 12.77
CA GLU A 321 -77.24 -27.43 13.59
C GLU A 321 -78.71 -27.07 13.36
N ILE A 322 -79.07 -25.80 13.18
CA ILE A 322 -80.49 -25.41 12.97
C ILE A 322 -80.88 -25.38 11.48
N GLY A 323 -79.93 -25.09 10.58
CA GLY A 323 -80.18 -24.94 9.14
C GLY A 323 -80.74 -26.17 8.44
N HIS A 324 -80.48 -27.39 8.94
CA HIS A 324 -81.03 -28.61 8.34
C HIS A 324 -82.56 -28.69 8.43
N ILE A 325 -83.18 -28.08 9.45
CA ILE A 325 -84.64 -28.06 9.65
C ILE A 325 -85.32 -27.20 8.59
N LEU A 326 -84.71 -26.07 8.23
CA LEU A 326 -85.20 -25.15 7.18
C LEU A 326 -85.16 -25.78 5.78
N SER A 327 -84.37 -26.82 5.58
CA SER A 327 -84.17 -27.49 4.29
C SER A 327 -85.04 -28.74 4.09
N ALA A 328 -85.81 -29.15 5.11
CA ALA A 328 -86.53 -30.43 5.14
C ALA A 328 -87.78 -30.51 4.24
N GLY A 329 -88.15 -29.44 3.53
CA GLY A 329 -89.21 -29.45 2.51
C GLY A 329 -90.65 -29.50 3.05
N ASP A 330 -90.87 -29.17 4.32
CA ASP A 330 -92.19 -29.19 4.92
C ASP A 330 -93.13 -28.13 4.33
N THR A 331 -94.32 -28.55 3.88
CA THR A 331 -95.37 -27.65 3.39
C THR A 331 -96.22 -27.05 4.51
N ASP A 332 -96.06 -27.54 5.75
CA ASP A 332 -96.78 -27.05 6.92
C ASP A 332 -95.92 -26.08 7.74
N ILE A 333 -96.26 -24.81 7.63
CA ILE A 333 -95.60 -23.69 8.30
C ILE A 333 -95.62 -23.85 9.84
N HIS A 334 -96.68 -24.43 10.41
CA HIS A 334 -96.81 -24.59 11.86
C HIS A 334 -95.84 -25.66 12.40
N ALA A 335 -95.79 -26.83 11.76
CA ALA A 335 -94.92 -27.94 12.17
C ALA A 335 -93.43 -27.61 12.00
N MET A 336 -93.08 -26.81 10.98
CA MET A 336 -91.72 -26.30 10.79
C MET A 336 -91.36 -25.27 11.86
N GLY A 337 -92.23 -24.27 12.08
CA GLY A 337 -92.00 -23.20 13.06
C GLY A 337 -91.75 -23.75 14.47
N GLN A 338 -92.51 -24.76 14.90
CA GLN A 338 -92.38 -25.35 16.23
C GLN A 338 -91.02 -26.06 16.44
N ARG A 339 -90.51 -26.77 15.43
CA ARG A 339 -89.21 -27.47 15.50
C ARG A 339 -88.04 -26.50 15.54
N ILE A 340 -88.07 -25.49 14.67
CA ILE A 340 -87.02 -24.45 14.61
C ILE A 340 -86.95 -23.72 15.96
N LEU A 341 -88.10 -23.28 16.47
CA LEU A 341 -88.17 -22.56 17.73
C LEU A 341 -87.62 -23.41 18.89
N SER A 342 -87.97 -24.70 18.96
CA SER A 342 -87.47 -25.58 20.02
C SER A 342 -85.95 -25.76 19.99
N GLU A 343 -85.34 -25.97 18.82
CA GLU A 343 -83.89 -26.15 18.73
C GLU A 343 -83.13 -24.84 18.95
N LEU A 344 -83.67 -23.73 18.45
CA LEU A 344 -83.11 -22.40 18.67
C LEU A 344 -83.06 -22.03 20.15
N ILE A 345 -84.15 -22.24 20.89
CA ILE A 345 -84.18 -21.96 22.32
C ILE A 345 -83.19 -22.86 23.09
N LYS A 346 -83.04 -24.14 22.74
CA LYS A 346 -82.06 -25.03 23.38
C LYS A 346 -80.61 -24.61 23.09
N PHE A 347 -80.30 -24.30 21.83
CA PHE A 347 -78.95 -23.90 21.40
C PHE A 347 -78.51 -22.61 22.08
N LEU A 348 -79.41 -21.61 22.07
CA LEU A 348 -79.22 -20.37 22.79
C LEU A 348 -79.39 -20.52 24.29
N LYS A 349 -79.58 -21.72 24.86
CA LYS A 349 -79.90 -21.97 26.30
C LYS A 349 -81.00 -21.05 26.87
N GLY A 350 -81.91 -20.59 26.01
CA GLY A 350 -83.03 -19.70 26.33
C GLY A 350 -84.12 -20.42 27.11
N ASN A 351 -85.15 -19.68 27.52
CA ASN A 351 -86.17 -20.19 28.41
C ASN A 351 -87.56 -20.21 27.77
N GLN A 352 -87.88 -19.22 26.94
CA GLN A 352 -89.14 -19.12 26.21
C GLN A 352 -88.92 -18.62 24.79
N GLY A 353 -89.87 -18.88 23.90
CA GLY A 353 -89.94 -18.20 22.61
C GLY A 353 -91.27 -18.35 21.89
N THR A 354 -91.53 -17.46 20.93
CA THR A 354 -92.72 -17.45 20.07
C THR A 354 -92.35 -17.07 18.64
N ILE A 355 -93.14 -17.55 17.69
CA ILE A 355 -93.12 -17.04 16.31
C ILE A 355 -94.54 -16.61 15.94
N PHE A 356 -94.66 -15.35 15.52
CA PHE A 356 -95.89 -14.76 14.99
C PHE A 356 -95.77 -14.53 13.49
N LEU A 357 -96.82 -14.81 12.72
CA LEU A 357 -96.89 -14.49 11.29
C LEU A 357 -97.91 -13.40 11.00
N LEU A 358 -97.54 -12.51 10.10
CA LEU A 358 -98.41 -11.45 9.61
C LEU A 358 -99.43 -12.03 8.63
N ARG A 359 -100.73 -11.77 8.87
CA ARG A 359 -101.82 -12.13 7.95
C ARG A 359 -102.68 -10.92 7.64
N LYS A 360 -103.20 -10.88 6.41
CA LYS A 360 -104.13 -9.86 5.91
C LYS A 360 -105.53 -10.48 5.75
N SER A 361 -106.59 -9.78 6.14
CA SER A 361 -107.97 -10.19 5.90
C SER A 361 -108.38 -9.91 4.44
N GLU A 362 -109.19 -10.78 3.84
CA GLU A 362 -109.72 -10.62 2.47
C GLU A 362 -111.16 -10.04 2.44
N GLU A 363 -111.65 -9.46 3.55
CA GLU A 363 -112.97 -8.80 3.61
C GLU A 363 -112.88 -7.29 3.34
N GLU A 364 -113.72 -6.81 2.42
CA GLU A 364 -113.56 -5.57 1.65
C GLU A 364 -113.89 -4.25 2.38
N ASP A 365 -113.95 -4.20 3.72
CA ASP A 365 -114.35 -2.96 4.42
C ASP A 365 -113.61 -2.65 5.74
N ASN A 366 -112.47 -3.28 6.03
CA ASN A 366 -111.50 -2.76 7.02
C ASN A 366 -110.13 -3.46 6.85
N TYR A 367 -109.09 -2.71 6.46
CA TYR A 367 -107.71 -3.20 6.43
C TYR A 367 -107.21 -3.40 7.87
N LYS A 368 -107.46 -4.58 8.44
CA LYS A 368 -106.83 -5.00 9.70
C LYS A 368 -105.94 -6.18 9.42
N GLU A 369 -104.65 -6.00 9.66
CA GLU A 369 -103.68 -7.08 9.69
C GLU A 369 -103.67 -7.65 11.11
N TRP A 370 -103.23 -8.90 11.26
CA TRP A 370 -103.01 -9.47 12.59
C TRP A 370 -101.78 -10.37 12.60
N LEU A 371 -101.11 -10.38 13.74
CA LEU A 371 -100.03 -11.29 14.06
C LEU A 371 -100.63 -12.55 14.68
N LYS A 372 -100.52 -13.66 13.95
CA LYS A 372 -101.01 -14.96 14.38
C LYS A 372 -99.87 -15.81 14.94
N LEU A 373 -100.02 -16.29 16.16
CA LEU A 373 -99.06 -17.20 16.78
C LEU A 373 -99.03 -18.53 15.99
N ILE A 374 -97.85 -18.93 15.52
CA ILE A 374 -97.67 -20.18 14.77
C ILE A 374 -96.84 -21.24 15.51
N ALA A 375 -95.98 -20.81 16.44
CA ALA A 375 -95.13 -21.67 17.25
C ALA A 375 -94.86 -21.02 18.61
N CYS A 376 -94.78 -21.83 19.66
CA CYS A 376 -94.47 -21.36 21.02
C CYS A 376 -93.65 -22.39 21.80
N TYR A 377 -92.73 -21.94 22.64
CA TYR A 377 -91.88 -22.78 23.49
C TYR A 377 -91.81 -22.18 24.90
N GLY A 378 -92.10 -22.99 25.93
CA GLY A 378 -91.93 -22.59 27.34
C GLY A 378 -92.93 -21.55 27.88
N ILE A 379 -94.12 -21.42 27.29
CA ILE A 379 -95.13 -20.38 27.62
C ILE A 379 -96.37 -20.99 28.28
N SER A 380 -97.02 -20.25 29.18
CA SER A 380 -98.23 -20.66 29.93
C SER A 380 -99.49 -20.75 29.06
N GLU A 381 -100.44 -21.63 29.41
CA GLU A 381 -101.70 -21.82 28.69
C GLU A 381 -102.59 -20.56 28.62
N GLU A 382 -102.46 -19.63 29.58
CA GLU A 382 -103.19 -18.35 29.56
C GLU A 382 -102.71 -17.43 28.44
N ARG A 383 -101.40 -17.39 28.15
CA ARG A 383 -100.84 -16.62 27.03
C ARG A 383 -101.13 -17.24 25.66
N ILE A 384 -101.31 -18.56 25.60
CA ILE A 384 -101.70 -19.26 24.35
C ILE A 384 -103.13 -18.89 23.89
N LYS A 385 -103.99 -18.36 24.77
CA LYS A 385 -105.36 -17.93 24.43
C LYS A 385 -105.41 -16.66 23.57
N GLN A 386 -104.36 -15.82 23.56
CA GLN A 386 -104.23 -14.67 22.67
C GLN A 386 -103.65 -15.11 21.31
N LYS A 387 -104.46 -15.82 20.52
CA LYS A 387 -103.99 -16.42 19.25
C LYS A 387 -103.70 -15.41 18.13
N GLU A 388 -104.31 -14.22 18.17
CA GLU A 388 -104.27 -13.21 17.12
C GLU A 388 -104.16 -11.82 17.75
N ILE A 389 -103.09 -11.09 17.45
CA ILE A 389 -102.82 -9.73 17.93
C ILE A 389 -103.13 -8.77 16.76
N PRO A 390 -104.05 -7.80 16.91
CA PRO A 390 -104.33 -6.84 15.85
C PRO A 390 -103.09 -5.98 15.55
N TYR A 391 -102.81 -5.77 14.27
CA TYR A 391 -101.72 -4.96 13.75
C TYR A 391 -102.31 -3.98 12.72
N ASP A 392 -102.18 -2.69 12.97
CA ASP A 392 -102.75 -1.62 12.14
C ASP A 392 -101.69 -0.80 11.40
N GLY A 393 -100.43 -1.23 11.43
CA GLY A 393 -99.31 -0.59 10.72
C GLY A 393 -98.90 0.79 11.26
N GLU A 394 -99.70 1.41 12.12
CA GLU A 394 -99.45 2.75 12.66
C GLU A 394 -99.16 2.74 14.17
N PHE A 395 -99.92 2.03 15.02
CA PHE A 395 -99.68 1.90 16.47
C PHE A 395 -100.59 0.83 17.10
N GLY A 396 -100.08 -0.36 17.50
CA GLY A 396 -101.02 -1.31 18.14
C GLY A 396 -100.64 -2.73 18.59
N ALA A 397 -99.38 -3.19 18.59
CA ALA A 397 -99.07 -4.60 18.93
C ALA A 397 -97.88 -4.79 19.91
N GLY A 398 -97.63 -3.82 20.79
CA GLY A 398 -96.52 -3.86 21.76
C GLY A 398 -95.14 -3.88 21.08
N LEU A 399 -94.11 -4.40 21.79
CA LEU A 399 -92.73 -4.44 21.28
C LEU A 399 -92.58 -5.31 20.02
N ILE A 400 -93.43 -6.33 19.85
CA ILE A 400 -93.44 -7.21 18.66
C ILE A 400 -93.87 -6.41 17.41
N GLY A 401 -94.89 -5.56 17.53
CA GLY A 401 -95.28 -4.65 16.45
C GLY A 401 -94.23 -3.58 16.16
N GLN A 402 -93.58 -3.06 17.22
CA GLN A 402 -92.53 -2.06 17.08
C GLN A 402 -91.33 -2.59 16.28
N ALA A 403 -90.92 -3.84 16.52
CA ALA A 403 -89.82 -4.48 15.80
C ALA A 403 -90.08 -4.57 14.27
N LEU A 404 -91.34 -4.79 13.85
CA LEU A 404 -91.72 -4.79 12.44
C LEU A 404 -91.67 -3.41 11.80
N ILE A 405 -92.18 -2.39 12.51
CA ILE A 405 -92.21 -1.00 12.04
C ILE A 405 -90.78 -0.47 11.86
N GLU A 406 -89.92 -0.71 12.86
CA GLU A 406 -88.53 -0.28 12.83
C GLU A 406 -87.65 -1.13 11.92
N LYS A 407 -88.12 -2.32 11.52
CA LYS A 407 -87.35 -3.34 10.77
C LYS A 407 -86.02 -3.64 11.45
N GLY A 408 -86.02 -3.62 12.78
CA GLY A 408 -84.83 -3.75 13.61
C GLY A 408 -85.07 -4.67 14.81
N THR A 409 -84.00 -5.33 15.24
CA THR A 409 -84.02 -6.17 16.44
C THR A 409 -84.12 -5.33 17.69
N ILE A 410 -85.03 -5.71 18.58
CA ILE A 410 -85.20 -5.09 19.90
C ILE A 410 -84.63 -6.03 20.95
N HIS A 411 -83.61 -5.58 21.67
CA HIS A 411 -83.05 -6.27 22.83
C HIS A 411 -83.37 -5.47 24.10
N GLN A 412 -84.23 -6.04 24.95
CA GLN A 412 -84.66 -5.41 26.21
C GLN A 412 -84.08 -6.19 27.40
N VAL A 413 -83.24 -5.52 28.18
CA VAL A 413 -82.64 -6.04 29.40
C VAL A 413 -83.54 -5.70 30.60
N GLY A 414 -83.82 -6.67 31.46
CA GLY A 414 -84.58 -6.47 32.71
C GLY A 414 -86.07 -6.17 32.50
N VAL A 415 -86.80 -7.15 32.00
CA VAL A 415 -88.23 -7.08 31.72
C VAL A 415 -89.07 -7.43 32.96
N THR A 416 -90.22 -6.77 33.13
CA THR A 416 -91.10 -6.96 34.30
C THR A 416 -91.76 -8.35 34.34
N PRO A 417 -92.19 -8.82 35.53
CA PRO A 417 -92.91 -10.09 35.73
C PRO A 417 -94.09 -10.34 34.76
N GLU A 418 -94.77 -9.28 34.32
CA GLU A 418 -95.93 -9.34 33.43
C GLU A 418 -95.57 -9.76 32.00
N TYR A 419 -94.30 -9.60 31.61
CA TYR A 419 -93.82 -9.84 30.25
C TYR A 419 -93.01 -11.14 30.09
N PHE A 420 -92.35 -11.60 31.16
CA PHE A 420 -91.56 -12.83 31.19
C PHE A 420 -91.95 -13.69 32.40
N GLU A 421 -92.62 -14.81 32.16
CA GLU A 421 -93.08 -15.73 33.20
C GLU A 421 -92.78 -17.18 32.80
N VAL A 422 -91.96 -17.87 33.60
CA VAL A 422 -91.68 -19.29 33.43
C VAL A 422 -92.14 -20.04 34.68
N LYS A 423 -93.16 -20.89 34.53
CA LYS A 423 -93.66 -21.72 35.63
C LYS A 423 -92.73 -22.90 35.89
N LEU A 424 -92.07 -22.91 37.05
CA LEU A 424 -91.34 -24.07 37.54
C LEU A 424 -92.24 -24.83 38.51
N GLY A 425 -92.13 -26.17 38.56
CA GLY A 425 -92.99 -27.01 39.40
C GLY A 425 -92.94 -26.75 40.91
N ALA A 426 -92.09 -25.84 41.39
CA ALA A 426 -91.93 -25.49 42.82
C ALA A 426 -91.94 -23.97 43.10
N GLY A 427 -92.19 -23.10 42.10
CA GLY A 427 -92.23 -21.64 42.28
C GLY A 427 -92.13 -20.87 40.97
N GLU A 428 -92.38 -19.56 41.02
CA GLU A 428 -92.31 -18.64 39.87
C GLU A 428 -91.07 -17.74 39.98
N ILE A 429 -90.35 -17.54 38.88
CA ILE A 429 -89.23 -16.59 38.76
C ILE A 429 -89.62 -15.55 37.71
N SER A 430 -89.49 -14.27 38.05
CA SER A 430 -90.21 -13.19 37.36
C SER A 430 -89.35 -12.08 36.76
N ASN A 431 -88.05 -12.31 36.54
CA ASN A 431 -87.15 -11.34 35.90
C ASN A 431 -86.41 -12.02 34.74
N GLY A 432 -86.35 -11.40 33.56
CA GLY A 432 -85.65 -11.94 32.38
C GLY A 432 -85.32 -10.88 31.34
N ASN A 433 -84.65 -11.30 30.27
CA ASN A 433 -84.27 -10.48 29.12
C ASN A 433 -85.01 -10.98 27.88
N LEU A 434 -85.32 -10.06 26.97
CA LEU A 434 -86.15 -10.33 25.80
C LEU A 434 -85.42 -9.89 24.54
N LEU A 435 -85.43 -10.76 23.55
CA LEU A 435 -84.91 -10.52 22.21
C LEU A 435 -86.05 -10.69 21.20
N ILE A 436 -86.36 -9.64 20.46
CA ILE A 436 -87.42 -9.62 19.45
C ILE A 436 -86.77 -9.30 18.11
N VAL A 437 -86.87 -10.24 17.18
CA VAL A 437 -86.25 -10.15 15.85
C VAL A 437 -87.35 -10.21 14.79
N PRO A 438 -87.48 -9.18 13.93
CA PRO A 438 -88.45 -9.22 12.84
C PRO A 438 -88.02 -10.23 11.78
N LEU A 439 -88.97 -11.04 11.32
CA LEU A 439 -88.78 -11.97 10.21
C LEU A 439 -89.06 -11.22 8.90
N ILE A 440 -88.00 -10.69 8.28
CA ILE A 440 -88.09 -9.93 7.04
C ILE A 440 -87.24 -10.62 5.98
N PHE A 441 -87.76 -10.74 4.75
CA PHE A 441 -86.96 -11.23 3.62
C PHE A 441 -87.28 -10.39 2.39
N ASN A 442 -86.25 -9.88 1.69
CA ASN A 442 -86.40 -9.00 0.53
C ASN A 442 -87.42 -7.86 0.76
N GLN A 443 -87.28 -7.14 1.88
CA GLN A 443 -88.17 -6.04 2.30
C GLN A 443 -89.63 -6.46 2.58
N THR A 444 -89.96 -7.75 2.51
CA THR A 444 -91.29 -8.27 2.86
C THR A 444 -91.32 -8.70 4.31
N GLU A 445 -92.23 -8.12 5.08
CA GLU A 445 -92.49 -8.48 6.47
C GLU A 445 -93.29 -9.77 6.54
N VAL A 446 -92.69 -10.81 7.10
CA VAL A 446 -93.29 -12.15 7.18
C VAL A 446 -93.89 -12.39 8.57
N GLY A 447 -93.25 -11.87 9.62
CA GLY A 447 -93.63 -12.12 11.00
C GLY A 447 -92.58 -11.64 11.99
N VAL A 448 -92.64 -12.14 13.23
CA VAL A 448 -91.70 -11.79 14.30
C VAL A 448 -91.34 -13.04 15.11
N LEU A 449 -90.08 -13.14 15.49
CA LEU A 449 -89.54 -14.12 16.42
C LEU A 449 -89.23 -13.42 17.75
N GLU A 450 -89.77 -13.93 18.84
CA GLU A 450 -89.50 -13.42 20.19
C GLU A 450 -88.88 -14.54 21.03
N ILE A 451 -87.81 -14.22 21.76
CA ILE A 451 -87.04 -15.15 22.57
C ILE A 451 -86.79 -14.51 23.93
N GLY A 452 -87.10 -15.21 25.01
CA GLY A 452 -86.80 -14.78 26.37
C GLY A 452 -85.78 -15.68 27.06
N SER A 453 -84.87 -15.07 27.84
CA SER A 453 -83.92 -15.78 28.68
C SER A 453 -83.71 -15.10 30.03
N PHE A 454 -83.36 -15.87 31.06
CA PHE A 454 -82.86 -15.32 32.33
C PHE A 454 -81.49 -14.65 32.17
N ARG A 455 -80.68 -15.03 31.16
CA ARG A 455 -79.40 -14.39 30.88
C ARG A 455 -79.57 -13.25 29.88
N GLU A 456 -78.65 -12.30 29.92
CA GLU A 456 -78.53 -11.27 28.87
C GLU A 456 -77.88 -11.89 27.63
N PHE A 457 -78.43 -11.60 26.45
CA PHE A 457 -77.88 -12.11 25.20
C PHE A 457 -76.58 -11.37 24.87
N GLU A 458 -75.50 -12.12 24.60
CA GLU A 458 -74.27 -11.50 24.12
C GLU A 458 -74.44 -11.02 22.68
N ASN A 459 -73.71 -9.97 22.26
CA ASN A 459 -73.83 -9.41 20.90
C ASN A 459 -73.67 -10.48 19.80
N HIS A 460 -72.74 -11.44 19.99
CA HIS A 460 -72.52 -12.51 19.02
C HIS A 460 -73.68 -13.53 18.95
N GLU A 461 -74.48 -13.66 20.02
CA GLU A 461 -75.71 -14.45 20.04
C GLU A 461 -76.85 -13.69 19.34
N ILE A 462 -76.93 -12.37 19.49
CA ILE A 462 -77.92 -11.51 18.81
C ILE A 462 -77.70 -11.55 17.29
N ASP A 463 -76.47 -11.29 16.83
CA ASP A 463 -76.10 -11.32 15.41
C ASP A 463 -76.44 -12.69 14.78
N PHE A 464 -76.23 -13.77 15.53
CA PHE A 464 -76.57 -15.13 15.09
C PHE A 464 -78.09 -15.31 14.88
N VAL A 465 -78.92 -14.80 15.80
CA VAL A 465 -80.38 -14.90 15.68
C VAL A 465 -80.90 -14.06 14.52
N GLU A 466 -80.33 -12.88 14.26
CA GLU A 466 -80.66 -12.06 13.09
C GLU A 466 -80.40 -12.80 11.77
N ILE A 467 -79.22 -13.41 11.63
CA ILE A 467 -78.87 -14.21 10.44
C ILE A 467 -79.84 -15.39 10.27
N LEU A 468 -80.27 -16.00 11.36
CA LEU A 468 -81.21 -17.13 11.30
C LEU A 468 -82.64 -16.66 10.99
N ALA A 469 -83.07 -15.51 11.50
CA ALA A 469 -84.37 -14.90 11.26
C ALA A 469 -84.62 -14.65 9.76
N ASP A 470 -83.63 -14.13 9.05
CA ASP A 470 -83.68 -13.95 7.58
C ASP A 470 -83.98 -15.28 6.85
N ARG A 471 -83.33 -16.37 7.28
CA ARG A 471 -83.53 -17.71 6.67
C ARG A 471 -84.92 -18.27 6.97
N ILE A 472 -85.42 -18.05 8.18
CA ILE A 472 -86.79 -18.42 8.58
C ILE A 472 -87.81 -17.65 7.73
N ALA A 473 -87.65 -16.33 7.62
CA ALA A 473 -88.53 -15.45 6.84
C ALA A 473 -88.60 -15.88 5.36
N SER A 474 -87.45 -16.12 4.73
CA SER A 474 -87.35 -16.59 3.34
C SER A 474 -88.12 -17.89 3.10
N THR A 475 -87.93 -18.86 4.00
CA THR A 475 -88.55 -20.19 3.88
C THR A 475 -90.07 -20.12 4.00
N ILE A 476 -90.59 -19.30 4.93
CA ILE A 476 -92.03 -19.10 5.10
C ILE A 476 -92.66 -18.41 3.88
N LEU A 477 -91.99 -17.39 3.32
CA LEU A 477 -92.45 -16.66 2.15
C LEU A 477 -92.50 -17.54 0.89
N ASN A 478 -91.54 -18.46 0.73
CA ASN A 478 -91.52 -19.44 -0.35
C ASN A 478 -92.71 -20.42 -0.26
N ILE A 479 -93.05 -20.89 0.94
CA ILE A 479 -94.22 -21.78 1.15
C ILE A 479 -95.53 -21.05 0.82
N GLN A 480 -95.66 -19.78 1.20
CA GLN A 480 -96.85 -18.96 0.90
C GLN A 480 -97.01 -18.67 -0.60
N SER A 481 -95.93 -18.27 -1.28
CA SER A 481 -95.97 -17.90 -2.71
C SER A 481 -96.34 -19.09 -3.60
N SER A 482 -95.79 -20.27 -3.33
CA SER A 482 -96.09 -21.50 -4.08
C SER A 482 -97.58 -21.88 -4.04
N LYS A 483 -98.28 -21.55 -2.94
CA LYS A 483 -99.72 -21.83 -2.77
C LYS A 483 -100.61 -20.85 -3.55
N LYS A 484 -100.22 -19.56 -3.66
CA LYS A 484 -100.98 -18.51 -4.36
C LYS A 484 -100.83 -18.58 -5.88
N THR A 485 -99.66 -18.97 -6.38
CA THR A 485 -99.41 -19.17 -7.82
C THR A 485 -100.27 -20.31 -8.42
N ASN A 486 -100.58 -21.35 -7.64
CA ASN A 486 -101.44 -22.45 -8.09
C ASN A 486 -102.94 -22.07 -8.21
N GLN A 487 -103.38 -20.97 -7.59
CA GLN A 487 -104.79 -20.56 -7.59
C GLN A 487 -105.13 -19.50 -8.67
N LEU A 488 -104.17 -18.66 -9.08
CA LEU A 488 -104.38 -17.57 -10.05
C LEU A 488 -104.29 -17.97 -11.53
N LEU A 489 -103.81 -19.19 -11.83
CA LEU A 489 -103.65 -19.68 -13.21
C LEU A 489 -104.99 -19.97 -13.91
N LEU A 490 -106.10 -20.09 -13.17
CA LEU A 490 -107.43 -20.42 -13.70
C LEU A 490 -108.33 -19.21 -14.01
N ALA A 491 -107.92 -17.98 -13.68
CA ALA A 491 -108.77 -16.76 -13.77
C ALA A 491 -108.28 -15.68 -14.78
N SER A 492 -107.14 -15.88 -15.45
CA SER A 492 -106.50 -14.85 -16.29
C SER A 492 -106.95 -14.80 -17.75
N GLU A 493 -107.85 -15.69 -18.20
CA GLU A 493 -108.18 -15.83 -19.63
C GLU A 493 -109.26 -14.85 -20.16
N GLU A 494 -109.94 -14.08 -19.30
CA GLU A 494 -111.14 -13.30 -19.71
C GLU A 494 -110.94 -11.76 -19.81
N GLN A 495 -109.83 -11.18 -19.32
CA GLN A 495 -109.70 -9.73 -19.10
C GLN A 495 -108.88 -8.95 -20.16
N LYS A 496 -108.87 -9.40 -21.42
CA LYS A 496 -107.93 -8.91 -22.45
C LYS A 496 -108.41 -7.69 -23.27
N ASP A 497 -109.72 -7.44 -23.39
CA ASP A 497 -110.25 -6.52 -24.43
C ASP A 497 -110.41 -5.04 -24.00
N ILE A 498 -110.21 -4.69 -22.73
CA ILE A 498 -110.43 -3.31 -22.22
C ILE A 498 -109.15 -2.45 -22.26
N LEU A 499 -107.96 -3.06 -22.35
CA LEU A 499 -106.66 -2.38 -22.26
C LEU A 499 -106.26 -1.56 -23.51
N GLN A 500 -106.86 -1.80 -24.68
CA GLN A 500 -106.41 -1.18 -25.94
C GLN A 500 -106.80 0.30 -26.11
N ALA A 501 -107.72 0.84 -25.31
CA ALA A 501 -108.17 2.23 -25.43
C ALA A 501 -107.36 3.24 -24.59
N GLN A 502 -106.60 2.80 -23.58
CA GLN A 502 -105.82 3.68 -22.68
C GLN A 502 -104.38 3.95 -23.16
N GLU A 503 -103.88 3.22 -24.16
CA GLU A 503 -102.46 3.28 -24.58
C GLU A 503 -102.13 4.55 -25.39
N GLU A 504 -103.07 5.09 -26.16
CA GLU A 504 -102.78 6.16 -27.13
C GLU A 504 -102.63 7.55 -26.47
N GLU A 505 -103.20 7.76 -25.29
CA GLU A 505 -103.11 9.03 -24.54
C GLU A 505 -101.78 9.15 -23.75
N MET A 506 -101.24 8.02 -23.28
CA MET A 506 -99.97 7.95 -22.54
C MET A 506 -98.75 8.27 -23.43
N ARG A 507 -98.87 8.06 -24.74
CA ARG A 507 -97.73 8.14 -25.68
C ARG A 507 -97.22 9.57 -25.90
N GLN A 508 -98.09 10.58 -25.89
CA GLN A 508 -97.70 11.98 -26.10
C GLN A 508 -96.94 12.58 -24.90
N ASN A 509 -97.29 12.20 -23.66
CA ASN A 509 -96.63 12.71 -22.45
C ASN A 509 -95.23 12.12 -22.22
N VAL A 510 -94.92 10.95 -22.79
CA VAL A 510 -93.61 10.28 -22.64
C VAL A 510 -92.54 10.87 -23.57
N GLU A 511 -92.91 11.44 -24.71
CA GLU A 511 -91.95 11.99 -25.68
C GLU A 511 -91.31 13.31 -25.22
N GLU A 512 -92.06 14.21 -24.56
CA GLU A 512 -91.49 15.46 -24.02
C GLU A 512 -90.54 15.23 -22.83
N LEU A 513 -90.86 14.28 -21.94
CA LEU A 513 -90.01 13.92 -20.80
C LEU A 513 -88.68 13.28 -21.23
N ARG A 514 -88.66 12.53 -22.34
CA ARG A 514 -87.44 11.91 -22.88
C ARG A 514 -86.43 12.95 -23.38
N ALA A 515 -86.89 14.01 -24.05
CA ALA A 515 -86.01 15.04 -24.59
C ALA A 515 -85.25 15.82 -23.50
N ILE A 516 -85.88 16.09 -22.36
CA ILE A 516 -85.27 16.80 -21.23
C ILE A 516 -84.22 15.92 -20.53
N HIS A 517 -84.54 14.65 -20.29
CA HIS A 517 -83.62 13.71 -19.62
C HIS A 517 -82.34 13.45 -20.44
N GLU A 518 -82.43 13.44 -21.77
CA GLU A 518 -81.28 13.20 -22.64
C GLU A 518 -80.24 14.34 -22.58
N VAL A 519 -80.70 15.59 -22.54
CA VAL A 519 -79.82 16.77 -22.45
C VAL A 519 -79.16 16.87 -21.07
N MET A 520 -79.91 16.62 -20.00
CA MET A 520 -79.37 16.59 -18.62
C MET A 520 -78.32 15.48 -18.44
N GLY A 521 -78.58 14.27 -18.95
CA GLY A 521 -77.62 13.17 -18.88
C GLY A 521 -76.32 13.44 -19.63
N LYS A 522 -76.38 14.14 -20.78
CA LYS A 522 -75.18 14.58 -21.52
C LYS A 522 -74.37 15.61 -20.73
N LYS A 523 -75.03 16.54 -20.02
CA LYS A 523 -74.35 17.60 -19.24
C LYS A 523 -73.69 17.06 -17.97
N GLN A 524 -74.33 16.11 -17.27
CA GLN A 524 -73.79 15.43 -16.09
C GLN A 524 -72.49 14.68 -16.41
N LYS A 525 -72.48 13.90 -17.50
CA LYS A 525 -71.30 13.13 -17.95
C LYS A 525 -70.12 14.01 -18.35
N GLU A 526 -70.38 15.19 -18.92
CA GLU A 526 -69.32 16.13 -19.29
C GLU A 526 -68.66 16.76 -18.04
N LEU A 527 -69.45 17.11 -17.03
CA LEU A 527 -68.93 17.63 -15.76
C LEU A 527 -68.07 16.60 -15.02
N GLU A 528 -68.49 15.34 -14.99
CA GLU A 528 -67.69 14.25 -14.38
C GLU A 528 -66.36 14.05 -15.11
N ARG A 529 -66.35 14.11 -16.45
CA ARG A 529 -65.11 14.05 -17.24
C ARG A 529 -64.18 15.22 -16.93
N GLN A 530 -64.70 16.43 -16.79
CA GLN A 530 -63.88 17.60 -16.43
C GLN A 530 -63.27 17.45 -15.04
N ASN A 531 -64.05 17.01 -14.04
CA ASN A 531 -63.55 16.77 -12.69
C ASN A 531 -62.49 15.66 -12.62
N GLN A 532 -62.64 14.58 -13.39
CA GLN A 532 -61.61 13.53 -13.49
C GLN A 532 -60.32 14.04 -14.15
N ARG A 533 -60.43 14.85 -15.21
CA ARG A 533 -59.26 15.47 -15.86
C ARG A 533 -58.50 16.38 -14.88
N ILE A 534 -59.21 17.21 -14.12
CA ILE A 534 -58.60 18.10 -13.12
C ILE A 534 -57.87 17.29 -12.04
N LYS A 535 -58.50 16.27 -11.45
CA LYS A 535 -57.84 15.40 -10.46
C LYS A 535 -56.60 14.70 -11.02
N SER A 536 -56.65 14.21 -12.26
CA SER A 536 -55.50 13.59 -12.91
C SER A 536 -54.38 14.61 -13.17
N SER A 537 -54.72 15.83 -13.55
CA SER A 537 -53.77 16.92 -13.78
C SER A 537 -53.11 17.39 -12.49
N GLU A 538 -53.88 17.50 -11.41
CA GLU A 538 -53.37 17.87 -10.08
C GLU A 538 -52.35 16.85 -9.58
N LEU A 539 -52.67 15.54 -9.69
CA LEU A 539 -51.77 14.45 -9.34
C LEU A 539 -50.47 14.45 -10.17
N VAL A 540 -50.56 14.73 -11.47
CA VAL A 540 -49.38 14.87 -12.35
C VAL A 540 -48.54 16.06 -11.91
N LEU A 541 -49.17 17.19 -11.58
CA LEU A 541 -48.48 18.40 -11.13
C LEU A 541 -47.76 18.17 -9.79
N THR A 542 -48.39 17.48 -8.83
CA THR A 542 -47.74 17.18 -7.54
C THR A 542 -46.55 16.26 -7.71
N LYS A 543 -46.65 15.25 -8.59
CA LYS A 543 -45.53 14.37 -8.92
C LYS A 543 -44.38 15.13 -9.58
N ALA A 544 -44.69 16.03 -10.51
CA ALA A 544 -43.69 16.87 -11.18
C ALA A 544 -42.97 17.81 -10.19
N LEU A 545 -43.70 18.43 -9.26
CA LEU A 545 -43.12 19.28 -8.21
C LEU A 545 -42.20 18.49 -7.28
N LYS A 546 -42.61 17.28 -6.88
CA LYS A 546 -41.77 16.40 -6.05
C LYS A 546 -40.48 16.00 -6.77
N GLN A 547 -40.57 15.62 -8.05
CA GLN A 547 -39.39 15.30 -8.86
C GLN A 547 -38.46 16.50 -9.04
N LEU A 548 -39.01 17.71 -9.20
CA LEU A 548 -38.22 18.92 -9.34
C LEU A 548 -37.45 19.25 -8.05
N GLU A 549 -38.06 19.05 -6.88
CA GLU A 549 -37.40 19.27 -5.59
C GLU A 549 -36.28 18.23 -5.35
N GLU A 550 -36.53 16.96 -5.70
CA GLU A 550 -35.51 15.89 -5.67
C GLU A 550 -34.33 16.20 -6.61
N GLN A 551 -34.61 16.70 -7.82
CA GLN A 551 -33.58 17.13 -8.77
C GLN A 551 -32.76 18.30 -8.24
N LYS A 552 -33.40 19.29 -7.62
CA LYS A 552 -32.73 20.47 -7.05
C LYS A 552 -31.79 20.07 -5.91
N GLN A 553 -32.22 19.21 -4.99
CA GLN A 553 -31.38 18.70 -3.89
C GLN A 553 -30.17 17.90 -4.42
N THR A 554 -30.39 17.10 -5.47
CA THR A 554 -29.30 16.37 -6.12
C THR A 554 -28.27 17.33 -6.72
N LEU A 555 -28.74 18.41 -7.37
CA LEU A 555 -27.88 19.41 -7.99
C LEU A 555 -27.06 20.21 -6.95
N GLU A 556 -27.65 20.53 -5.80
CA GLU A 556 -26.93 21.19 -4.69
C GLU A 556 -25.84 20.28 -4.12
N THR A 557 -26.11 18.98 -4.01
CA THR A 557 -25.11 17.99 -3.56
C THR A 557 -23.97 17.87 -4.57
N GLN A 558 -24.28 17.76 -5.87
CA GLN A 558 -23.28 17.73 -6.94
C GLN A 558 -22.41 18.99 -6.97
N LYS A 559 -22.98 20.15 -6.65
CA LYS A 559 -22.22 21.40 -6.59
C LYS A 559 -21.18 21.39 -5.46
N ILE A 560 -21.56 20.88 -4.28
CA ILE A 560 -20.65 20.74 -3.14
C ILE A 560 -19.52 19.76 -3.49
N ASP A 561 -19.85 18.60 -4.08
CA ASP A 561 -18.85 17.61 -4.51
C ASP A 561 -17.87 18.21 -5.54
N LEU A 562 -18.37 19.06 -6.44
CA LEU A 562 -17.55 19.76 -7.45
C LEU A 562 -16.60 20.78 -6.82
N GLU A 563 -17.06 21.54 -5.83
CA GLU A 563 -16.24 22.50 -5.08
C GLU A 563 -15.12 21.76 -4.31
N GLU A 564 -15.45 20.65 -3.64
CA GLU A 564 -14.45 19.81 -2.98
C GLU A 564 -13.43 19.21 -3.97
N ALA A 565 -13.88 18.72 -5.12
CA ALA A 565 -13.00 18.19 -6.16
C ALA A 565 -12.06 19.27 -6.72
N ASN A 566 -12.55 20.51 -6.86
CA ASN A 566 -11.75 21.64 -7.35
C ASN A 566 -10.66 22.05 -6.34
N ASP A 567 -10.98 22.05 -5.04
CA ASP A 567 -9.99 22.32 -3.98
C ASP A 567 -8.89 21.27 -3.95
N VAL A 568 -9.24 19.99 -4.14
CA VAL A 568 -8.26 18.89 -4.26
C VAL A 568 -7.38 19.06 -5.49
N LEU A 569 -7.95 19.44 -6.64
CA LEU A 569 -7.19 19.69 -7.85
C LEU A 569 -6.19 20.84 -7.67
N HIS A 570 -6.58 21.94 -7.02
CA HIS A 570 -5.67 23.04 -6.71
C HIS A 570 -4.52 22.62 -5.78
N ALA A 571 -4.81 21.78 -4.77
CA ALA A 571 -3.76 21.23 -3.92
C ALA A 571 -2.78 20.34 -4.72
N GLN A 572 -3.30 19.50 -5.63
CA GLN A 572 -2.48 18.68 -6.52
C GLN A 572 -1.65 19.51 -7.51
N GLU A 573 -2.20 20.60 -8.05
CA GLU A 573 -1.51 21.49 -8.97
C GLU A 573 -0.28 22.14 -8.30
N GLU A 574 -0.44 22.60 -7.05
CA GLU A 574 0.65 23.19 -6.28
C GLU A 574 1.72 22.15 -5.90
N GLU A 575 1.32 20.93 -5.52
CA GLU A 575 2.26 19.83 -5.26
C GLU A 575 3.04 19.45 -6.54
N MET A 576 2.35 19.34 -7.68
CA MET A 576 2.97 19.07 -8.98
C MET A 576 3.99 20.15 -9.34
N ARG A 577 3.65 21.42 -9.11
CA ARG A 577 4.54 22.54 -9.38
C ARG A 577 5.83 22.47 -8.55
N GLN A 578 5.73 22.15 -7.26
CA GLN A 578 6.90 21.95 -6.40
C GLN A 578 7.77 20.78 -6.88
N ASN A 579 7.14 19.66 -7.28
CA ASN A 579 7.84 18.50 -7.82
C ASN A 579 8.58 18.83 -9.13
N VAL A 580 7.97 19.65 -10.00
CA VAL A 580 8.62 20.11 -11.24
C VAL A 580 9.83 20.98 -10.94
N GLU A 581 9.73 21.92 -9.98
CA GLU A 581 10.86 22.76 -9.57
C GLU A 581 12.01 21.95 -8.98
N GLU A 582 11.73 20.97 -8.12
CA GLU A 582 12.74 20.05 -7.59
C GLU A 582 13.38 19.22 -8.71
N LEU A 583 12.59 18.69 -9.64
CA LEU A 583 13.08 17.91 -10.77
C LEU A 583 14.04 18.72 -11.64
N VAL A 584 13.72 19.97 -11.96
CA VAL A 584 14.60 20.86 -12.72
C VAL A 584 15.92 21.08 -11.98
N ALA A 585 15.87 21.38 -10.67
CA ALA A 585 17.08 21.56 -9.86
C ALA A 585 17.96 20.28 -9.80
N THR A 586 17.35 19.10 -9.76
CA THR A 586 18.09 17.83 -9.81
C THR A 586 18.74 17.59 -11.17
N GLN A 587 18.06 17.90 -12.27
CA GLN A 587 18.61 17.80 -13.62
C GLN A 587 19.82 18.73 -13.81
N GLU A 588 19.75 19.96 -13.33
CA GLU A 588 20.89 20.90 -13.38
C GLU A 588 22.09 20.39 -12.56
N ASN A 589 21.84 19.85 -11.37
CA ASN A 589 22.89 19.27 -10.53
C ASN A 589 23.56 18.07 -11.20
N LEU A 590 22.77 17.21 -11.85
CA LEU A 590 23.26 16.06 -12.62
C LEU A 590 24.10 16.51 -13.81
N ALA A 591 23.63 17.50 -14.58
CA ALA A 591 24.38 18.04 -15.71
C ALA A 591 25.75 18.60 -15.27
N LEU A 592 25.79 19.34 -14.16
CA LEU A 592 27.03 19.87 -13.60
C LEU A 592 27.98 18.75 -13.14
N LYS A 593 27.46 17.71 -12.47
CA LYS A 593 28.25 16.55 -12.05
C LYS A 593 28.81 15.79 -13.25
N SER A 594 28.02 15.57 -14.29
CA SER A 594 28.44 14.91 -15.53
C SER A 594 29.60 15.67 -16.19
N LYS A 595 29.48 17.00 -16.31
CA LYS A 595 30.53 17.85 -16.87
C LYS A 595 31.84 17.83 -16.06
N ASN A 596 31.73 17.82 -14.72
CA ASN A 596 32.90 17.71 -13.85
C ASN A 596 33.58 16.35 -13.97
N LEU A 597 32.80 15.27 -14.09
CA LEU A 597 33.30 13.91 -14.27
C LEU A 597 34.01 13.75 -15.62
N GLU A 598 33.43 14.26 -16.69
CA GLU A 598 34.05 14.26 -18.02
C GLU A 598 35.40 15.01 -18.02
N ARG A 599 35.45 16.17 -17.35
CA ARG A 599 36.70 16.92 -17.18
C ARG A 599 37.73 16.13 -16.38
N GLN A 600 37.33 15.45 -15.31
CA GLN A 600 38.24 14.62 -14.50
C GLN A 600 38.78 13.43 -15.30
N ASN A 601 37.91 12.72 -16.03
CA ASN A 601 38.33 11.63 -16.91
C ASN A 601 39.34 12.12 -17.96
N LYS A 602 39.08 13.26 -18.61
CA LYS A 602 40.03 13.84 -19.59
C LYS A 602 41.39 14.14 -18.98
N LEU A 603 41.44 14.69 -17.75
CA LEU A 603 42.70 14.97 -17.06
C LEU A 603 43.46 13.69 -16.70
N ILE A 604 42.76 12.67 -16.18
CA ILE A 604 43.35 11.37 -15.84
C ILE A 604 43.89 10.71 -17.11
N THR A 605 43.09 10.59 -18.16
CA THR A 605 43.52 10.01 -19.44
C THR A 605 44.74 10.72 -20.00
N THR A 606 44.79 12.05 -19.97
CA THR A 606 45.96 12.83 -20.43
C THR A 606 47.21 12.51 -19.61
N SER A 607 47.08 12.32 -18.29
CA SER A 607 48.21 11.96 -17.43
C SER A 607 48.75 10.55 -17.70
N ILE A 608 47.88 9.61 -18.09
CA ILE A 608 48.29 8.24 -18.43
C ILE A 608 48.98 8.22 -19.80
N TYR A 609 48.51 8.99 -20.79
CA TYR A 609 49.23 9.18 -22.06
C TYR A 609 50.62 9.78 -21.85
N TYR A 610 50.77 10.69 -20.89
CA TYR A 610 52.09 11.21 -20.53
C TYR A 610 52.99 10.11 -19.93
N ALA A 611 52.45 9.25 -19.07
CA ALA A 611 53.17 8.08 -18.56
C ALA A 611 53.57 7.09 -19.67
N GLN A 612 52.72 6.90 -20.68
CA GLN A 612 53.05 6.08 -21.86
C GLN A 612 54.27 6.61 -22.60
N ASN A 613 54.38 7.92 -22.81
CA ASN A 613 55.55 8.51 -23.45
C ASN A 613 56.83 8.23 -22.66
N ILE A 614 56.77 8.27 -21.33
CA ILE A 614 57.90 7.91 -20.46
C ILE A 614 58.25 6.43 -20.63
N GLN A 615 57.25 5.55 -20.59
CA GLN A 615 57.45 4.10 -20.73
C GLN A 615 58.03 3.75 -22.10
N GLN A 616 57.53 4.33 -23.19
CA GLN A 616 58.08 4.09 -24.52
C GLN A 616 59.53 4.59 -24.66
N ALA A 617 59.87 5.69 -24.00
CA ALA A 617 61.23 6.23 -24.03
C ALA A 617 62.27 5.35 -23.33
N ILE A 618 61.87 4.49 -22.39
CA ILE A 618 62.79 3.55 -21.73
C ILE A 618 62.99 2.24 -22.51
N LEU A 619 62.07 1.88 -23.39
CA LEU A 619 62.15 0.65 -24.18
C LEU A 619 63.26 0.77 -25.25
N PRO A 620 63.95 -0.33 -25.60
CA PRO A 620 64.90 -0.31 -26.70
C PRO A 620 64.23 0.13 -28.01
N SER A 621 64.80 1.15 -28.65
CA SER A 621 64.33 1.59 -29.97
C SER A 621 64.54 0.50 -31.02
N GLN A 622 63.69 0.49 -32.05
CA GLN A 622 63.80 -0.47 -33.16
C GLN A 622 65.18 -0.42 -33.84
N GLU A 623 65.77 0.78 -33.97
CA GLU A 623 67.14 0.95 -34.47
C GLU A 623 68.19 0.25 -33.60
N ARG A 624 68.08 0.36 -32.27
CA ARG A 624 69.01 -0.29 -31.33
C ARG A 624 68.89 -1.81 -31.40
N LEU A 625 67.65 -2.29 -31.59
CA LEU A 625 67.34 -3.71 -31.72
C LEU A 625 67.96 -4.26 -33.01
N GLN A 626 67.68 -3.64 -34.16
CA GLN A 626 68.25 -4.05 -35.47
C GLN A 626 69.78 -3.95 -35.54
N ARG A 627 70.40 -2.96 -34.87
CA ARG A 627 71.88 -2.86 -34.81
C ARG A 627 72.52 -4.00 -34.01
N SER A 628 71.83 -4.49 -33.00
CA SER A 628 72.36 -5.55 -32.12
C SER A 628 71.96 -6.94 -32.60
N LEU A 629 70.78 -7.05 -33.22
CA LEU A 629 70.13 -8.27 -33.71
C LEU A 629 69.57 -7.97 -35.11
N LYS A 630 70.35 -8.27 -36.16
CA LYS A 630 70.01 -7.90 -37.54
C LYS A 630 68.62 -8.36 -37.96
N ASP A 631 68.31 -9.63 -37.70
CA ASP A 631 67.07 -10.28 -38.12
C ASP A 631 66.21 -10.57 -36.90
N SER A 632 65.37 -9.60 -36.54
CA SER A 632 64.52 -9.68 -35.35
C SER A 632 63.23 -8.87 -35.49
N PHE A 633 62.22 -9.26 -34.73
CA PHE A 633 60.97 -8.51 -34.59
C PHE A 633 60.52 -8.42 -33.13
N VAL A 634 59.69 -7.42 -32.85
CA VAL A 634 58.95 -7.30 -31.59
C VAL A 634 57.49 -7.05 -31.91
N ILE A 635 56.61 -7.84 -31.29
CA ILE A 635 55.18 -7.58 -31.17
C ILE A 635 54.95 -7.12 -29.74
N TYR A 636 54.47 -5.89 -29.59
CA TYR A 636 54.21 -5.25 -28.30
C TYR A 636 52.87 -4.54 -28.35
N ARG A 637 51.87 -5.12 -27.68
CA ARG A 637 50.50 -4.61 -27.65
C ARG A 637 50.05 -4.47 -26.19
N PRO A 638 50.18 -3.28 -25.61
CA PRO A 638 49.64 -2.99 -24.28
C PRO A 638 48.12 -3.21 -24.25
N LYS A 639 47.60 -3.73 -23.14
CA LYS A 639 46.16 -3.89 -22.93
C LYS A 639 45.47 -2.54 -22.72
N ASP A 640 46.07 -1.70 -21.88
CA ASP A 640 45.64 -0.34 -21.60
C ASP A 640 46.57 0.67 -22.32
N ILE A 641 46.51 1.95 -21.97
CA ILE A 641 47.42 2.98 -22.51
C ILE A 641 48.89 2.70 -22.15
N VAL A 642 49.14 2.06 -21.00
CA VAL A 642 50.47 1.67 -20.51
C VAL A 642 50.48 0.20 -20.12
N SER A 643 51.64 -0.45 -20.18
CA SER A 643 51.78 -1.90 -20.07
C SER A 643 52.52 -2.34 -18.81
N GLY A 644 52.21 -3.51 -18.26
CA GLY A 644 53.10 -4.22 -17.33
C GLY A 644 54.29 -4.87 -18.05
N ASP A 645 54.08 -5.28 -19.30
CA ASP A 645 55.11 -5.92 -20.12
C ASP A 645 56.15 -4.92 -20.60
N PHE A 646 57.40 -5.37 -20.63
CA PHE A 646 58.48 -4.65 -21.30
C PHE A 646 59.54 -5.61 -21.84
N TYR A 647 60.22 -5.17 -22.88
CA TYR A 647 61.38 -5.87 -23.41
C TYR A 647 62.65 -5.07 -23.13
N TRP A 648 63.75 -5.79 -22.96
CA TRP A 648 65.03 -5.21 -22.59
C TRP A 648 66.15 -5.81 -23.42
N LEU A 649 67.13 -4.98 -23.79
CA LEU A 649 68.26 -5.38 -24.60
C LEU A 649 69.51 -4.60 -24.22
N SER A 650 70.62 -5.31 -24.00
CA SER A 650 71.94 -4.70 -23.90
C SER A 650 73.03 -5.58 -24.47
N LYS A 651 74.12 -4.94 -24.90
CA LYS A 651 75.30 -5.60 -25.44
C LYS A 651 76.49 -5.29 -24.52
N ILE A 652 77.15 -6.33 -24.05
CA ILE A 652 78.38 -6.25 -23.23
C ILE A 652 79.42 -7.12 -23.92
N ASP A 653 80.49 -6.48 -24.41
CA ASP A 653 81.53 -7.13 -25.20
C ASP A 653 80.93 -7.87 -26.42
N ASN A 654 81.15 -9.18 -26.53
CA ASN A 654 80.58 -10.03 -27.57
C ASN A 654 79.26 -10.71 -27.15
N ARG A 655 78.65 -10.32 -26.03
CA ARG A 655 77.42 -10.94 -25.50
C ARG A 655 76.24 -9.98 -25.61
N ILE A 656 75.13 -10.48 -26.13
CA ILE A 656 73.86 -9.75 -26.22
C ILE A 656 72.90 -10.38 -25.21
N VAL A 657 72.42 -9.58 -24.27
CA VAL A 657 71.42 -10.01 -23.30
C VAL A 657 70.08 -9.43 -23.72
N VAL A 658 69.08 -10.30 -23.89
CA VAL A 658 67.72 -9.93 -24.26
C VAL A 658 66.74 -10.53 -23.28
N ALA A 659 65.73 -9.77 -22.89
CA ALA A 659 64.67 -10.22 -21.99
C ALA A 659 63.30 -9.77 -22.48
N ALA A 660 62.32 -10.68 -22.34
CA ALA A 660 60.90 -10.35 -22.35
C ALA A 660 60.41 -10.50 -20.91
N VAL A 661 59.81 -9.44 -20.37
CA VAL A 661 59.42 -9.35 -18.97
C VAL A 661 57.95 -9.00 -18.89
N ASP A 662 57.25 -9.75 -18.05
CA ASP A 662 55.82 -9.63 -17.76
C ASP A 662 55.68 -9.30 -16.27
N CYS A 663 55.24 -8.10 -15.95
CA CYS A 663 55.09 -7.65 -14.57
C CYS A 663 53.68 -7.96 -14.04
N THR A 664 53.57 -8.21 -12.73
CA THR A 664 52.26 -8.42 -12.12
C THR A 664 51.36 -7.21 -12.29
N GLY A 665 50.23 -7.42 -12.96
CA GLY A 665 49.20 -6.41 -13.22
C GLY A 665 49.48 -5.61 -14.49
N HIS A 666 48.42 -5.08 -15.09
CA HIS A 666 48.46 -4.24 -16.28
C HIS A 666 48.12 -2.78 -15.94
N GLY A 667 48.20 -1.89 -16.93
CA GLY A 667 47.89 -0.47 -16.73
C GLY A 667 48.92 0.23 -15.84
N VAL A 668 48.50 1.26 -15.10
CA VAL A 668 49.41 2.16 -14.38
C VAL A 668 50.31 1.45 -13.34
N PRO A 669 49.81 0.54 -12.49
CA PRO A 669 50.67 -0.19 -11.54
C PRO A 669 51.71 -1.08 -12.25
N GLY A 670 51.29 -1.81 -13.29
CA GLY A 670 52.18 -2.62 -14.12
C GLY A 670 53.28 -1.78 -14.76
N ALA A 671 52.94 -0.59 -15.26
CA ALA A 671 53.91 0.33 -15.86
C ALA A 671 54.97 0.84 -14.87
N PHE A 672 54.62 1.04 -13.61
CA PHE A 672 55.63 1.35 -12.59
C PHE A 672 56.57 0.18 -12.33
N MET A 673 56.04 -1.05 -12.30
CA MET A 673 56.84 -2.26 -12.17
C MET A 673 57.77 -2.46 -13.37
N SER A 674 57.31 -2.16 -14.59
CA SER A 674 58.13 -2.21 -15.80
C SER A 674 59.32 -1.25 -15.72
N MET A 675 59.10 -0.02 -15.21
CA MET A 675 60.16 0.98 -15.00
C MET A 675 61.19 0.51 -13.95
N ILE A 676 60.73 -0.10 -12.85
CA ILE A 676 61.60 -0.66 -11.80
C ILE A 676 62.42 -1.82 -12.38
N GLY A 677 61.78 -2.77 -13.04
CA GLY A 677 62.44 -3.92 -13.66
C GLY A 677 63.49 -3.50 -14.69
N ASN A 678 63.17 -2.55 -15.56
CA ASN A 678 64.10 -2.00 -16.54
C ASN A 678 65.32 -1.33 -15.86
N THR A 679 65.09 -0.56 -14.79
CA THR A 679 66.17 0.09 -14.02
C THR A 679 67.08 -0.93 -13.37
N LEU A 680 66.51 -1.97 -12.75
CA LEU A 680 67.25 -3.04 -12.10
C LEU A 680 68.06 -3.88 -13.10
N LEU A 681 67.50 -4.19 -14.27
CA LEU A 681 68.24 -4.88 -15.33
C LEU A 681 69.42 -4.04 -15.83
N ASN A 682 69.24 -2.72 -15.99
CA ASN A 682 70.34 -1.83 -16.34
C ASN A 682 71.45 -1.83 -15.27
N GLN A 683 71.10 -1.78 -13.98
CA GLN A 683 72.08 -1.85 -12.89
C GLN A 683 72.81 -3.20 -12.84
N ILE A 684 72.08 -4.32 -12.94
CA ILE A 684 72.66 -5.66 -12.83
C ILE A 684 73.56 -5.97 -14.03
N VAL A 685 73.09 -5.68 -15.23
CA VAL A 685 73.80 -6.06 -16.45
C VAL A 685 74.81 -4.99 -16.83
N ASN A 686 74.41 -3.72 -16.97
CA ASN A 686 75.31 -2.68 -17.50
C ASN A 686 76.31 -2.15 -16.47
N GLU A 687 75.92 -2.02 -15.20
CA GLU A 687 76.82 -1.50 -14.14
C GLU A 687 77.61 -2.63 -13.48
N LYS A 688 76.93 -3.68 -12.98
CA LYS A 688 77.59 -4.82 -12.31
C LYS A 688 78.20 -5.84 -13.28
N LYS A 689 77.98 -5.70 -14.59
CA LYS A 689 78.53 -6.56 -15.67
C LYS A 689 78.15 -8.04 -15.53
N VAL A 690 77.01 -8.35 -14.91
CA VAL A 690 76.52 -9.72 -14.80
C VAL A 690 75.82 -10.13 -16.09
N THR A 691 76.37 -11.12 -16.80
CA THR A 691 75.86 -11.57 -18.10
C THR A 691 75.25 -12.97 -18.09
N LYS A 692 75.36 -13.72 -16.99
CA LYS A 692 74.78 -15.07 -16.88
C LYS A 692 73.30 -14.98 -16.48
N PRO A 693 72.34 -15.47 -17.31
CA PRO A 693 70.89 -15.34 -17.07
C PRO A 693 70.43 -15.75 -15.68
N SER A 694 70.90 -16.90 -15.18
CA SER A 694 70.53 -17.41 -13.85
C SER A 694 70.94 -16.48 -12.70
N GLU A 695 72.13 -15.87 -12.80
CA GLU A 695 72.62 -14.91 -11.81
C GLU A 695 71.90 -13.56 -11.93
N ILE A 696 71.56 -13.15 -13.16
CA ILE A 696 70.74 -11.95 -13.39
C ILE A 696 69.40 -12.09 -12.69
N LEU A 697 68.68 -13.20 -12.90
CA LEU A 697 67.37 -13.45 -12.27
C LEU A 697 67.48 -13.50 -10.74
N LYS A 698 68.54 -14.12 -10.20
CA LYS A 698 68.77 -14.17 -8.75
C LYS A 698 68.99 -12.78 -8.14
N LEU A 699 69.77 -11.92 -8.80
CA LEU A 699 69.99 -10.56 -8.35
C LEU A 699 68.74 -9.70 -8.52
N LEU A 700 67.99 -9.90 -9.60
CA LEU A 700 66.73 -9.20 -9.87
C LEU A 700 65.68 -9.54 -8.80
N ASP A 701 65.52 -10.82 -8.46
CA ASP A 701 64.61 -11.28 -7.40
C ASP A 701 64.95 -10.65 -6.04
N LYS A 702 66.24 -10.62 -5.71
CA LYS A 702 66.72 -9.97 -4.48
C LYS A 702 66.44 -8.46 -4.49
N SER A 703 66.79 -7.76 -5.57
CA SER A 703 66.60 -6.31 -5.68
C SER A 703 65.12 -5.91 -5.66
N VAL A 704 64.25 -6.63 -6.36
CA VAL A 704 62.79 -6.37 -6.32
C VAL A 704 62.24 -6.57 -4.90
N TYR A 705 62.66 -7.64 -4.21
CA TYR A 705 62.23 -7.90 -2.83
C TYR A 705 62.66 -6.79 -1.85
N GLU A 706 63.89 -6.28 -1.99
CA GLU A 706 64.45 -5.22 -1.16
C GLU A 706 63.83 -3.85 -1.47
N ASP A 707 63.79 -3.45 -2.75
CA ASP A 707 63.33 -2.12 -3.18
C ASP A 707 61.83 -1.91 -2.96
N LEU A 708 61.02 -2.97 -3.06
CA LEU A 708 59.59 -2.94 -2.74
C LEU A 708 59.28 -3.22 -1.25
N ASN A 709 60.32 -3.41 -0.44
CA ASN A 709 60.24 -3.64 1.00
C ASN A 709 59.23 -4.74 1.38
N GLN A 710 59.21 -5.85 0.63
CA GLN A 710 58.19 -6.91 0.73
C GLN A 710 58.24 -7.69 2.05
N GLN A 711 59.32 -7.53 2.80
CA GLN A 711 59.48 -8.03 4.18
C GLN A 711 58.54 -7.34 5.20
N LYS A 712 58.16 -6.08 4.96
CA LYS A 712 57.39 -5.23 5.89
C LYS A 712 56.08 -4.74 5.30
N SER A 713 55.94 -4.77 3.98
CA SER A 713 54.74 -4.37 3.26
C SER A 713 53.88 -5.59 2.90
N SER A 714 52.60 -5.35 2.61
CA SER A 714 51.74 -6.36 1.98
C SER A 714 51.93 -6.44 0.46
N ASN A 715 52.95 -5.77 -0.11
CA ASN A 715 53.19 -5.75 -1.55
C ASN A 715 53.68 -7.13 -2.02
N ARG A 716 53.01 -7.67 -3.05
CA ARG A 716 53.30 -8.98 -3.66
C ARG A 716 53.65 -8.85 -5.14
N GLU A 717 53.87 -7.62 -5.61
CA GLU A 717 54.23 -7.36 -6.99
C GLU A 717 55.57 -8.01 -7.35
N GLY A 718 55.68 -8.41 -8.61
CA GLY A 718 56.79 -9.18 -9.11
C GLY A 718 56.79 -9.18 -10.63
N MET A 719 57.57 -10.09 -11.20
CA MET A 719 57.64 -10.25 -12.65
C MET A 719 57.99 -11.68 -13.05
N ASP A 720 57.43 -12.10 -14.16
CA ASP A 720 57.81 -13.28 -14.91
C ASP A 720 58.77 -12.85 -16.02
N VAL A 721 59.83 -13.62 -16.22
CA VAL A 721 60.96 -13.19 -17.07
C VAL A 721 61.38 -14.34 -17.96
N CYS A 722 61.47 -14.10 -19.26
CA CYS A 722 62.26 -14.91 -20.18
C CYS A 722 63.53 -14.12 -20.51
N ILE A 723 64.71 -14.62 -20.15
CA ILE A 723 65.98 -13.93 -20.44
C ILE A 723 66.99 -14.88 -21.05
N CYS A 724 67.68 -14.41 -22.09
CA CYS A 724 68.80 -15.15 -22.68
C CYS A 724 70.00 -14.25 -22.96
N THR A 725 71.17 -14.89 -22.91
CA THR A 725 72.44 -14.32 -23.30
C THR A 725 72.93 -15.04 -24.53
N ILE A 726 73.09 -14.28 -25.61
CA ILE A 726 73.52 -14.74 -26.92
C ILE A 726 74.99 -14.36 -27.08
N GLU A 727 75.83 -15.37 -27.31
CA GLU A 727 77.25 -15.22 -27.59
C GLU A 727 77.52 -15.74 -29.00
N PRO A 728 77.61 -14.86 -30.02
CA PRO A 728 77.85 -15.26 -31.40
C PRO A 728 79.23 -15.88 -31.55
N GLY A 729 79.30 -17.07 -32.14
CA GLY A 729 80.54 -17.76 -32.52
C GLY A 729 80.71 -17.86 -34.03
N GLU A 730 81.85 -18.35 -34.51
CA GLU A 730 82.16 -18.44 -35.95
C GLU A 730 81.31 -19.47 -36.70
N THR A 731 80.87 -20.53 -36.03
CA THR A 731 80.12 -21.67 -36.63
C THR A 731 78.83 -22.00 -35.89
N GLN A 732 78.74 -21.67 -34.60
CA GLN A 732 77.58 -21.91 -33.74
C GLN A 732 77.43 -20.73 -32.78
N THR A 733 76.18 -20.37 -32.50
CA THR A 733 75.82 -19.35 -31.53
C THR A 733 75.48 -20.02 -30.20
N ASN A 734 76.14 -19.60 -29.12
CA ASN A 734 75.85 -20.13 -27.79
C ASN A 734 74.78 -19.27 -27.12
N VAL A 735 73.64 -19.87 -26.78
CA VAL A 735 72.53 -19.21 -26.11
C VAL A 735 72.38 -19.79 -24.72
N CYS A 736 72.66 -18.98 -23.70
CA CYS A 736 72.33 -19.32 -22.32
C CYS A 736 70.93 -18.78 -22.01
N PHE A 737 70.04 -19.61 -21.50
CA PHE A 737 68.66 -19.25 -21.13
C PHE A 737 68.42 -19.44 -19.63
N ALA A 738 67.67 -18.53 -19.02
CA ALA A 738 66.99 -18.78 -17.76
C ALA A 738 65.60 -18.13 -17.79
N GLY A 739 64.61 -18.80 -17.19
CA GLY A 739 63.24 -18.32 -17.15
C GLY A 739 62.67 -18.31 -15.73
N ALA A 740 61.98 -17.23 -15.38
CA ALA A 740 61.09 -17.14 -14.24
C ALA A 740 59.66 -17.27 -14.76
N LYS A 741 59.07 -18.47 -14.65
CA LYS A 741 57.78 -18.92 -15.20
C LYS A 741 57.57 -18.83 -16.72
N ARG A 742 58.42 -18.13 -17.45
CA ARG A 742 58.36 -18.06 -18.92
C ARG A 742 59.29 -19.06 -19.58
N SER A 743 58.81 -19.67 -20.66
CA SER A 743 59.60 -20.59 -21.50
C SER A 743 60.27 -19.83 -22.63
N LEU A 744 61.44 -20.31 -23.05
CA LEU A 744 62.04 -19.94 -24.33
C LEU A 744 61.57 -20.94 -25.39
N TYR A 745 61.19 -20.46 -26.56
CA TYR A 745 60.98 -21.32 -27.72
C TYR A 745 62.13 -21.12 -28.69
N TYR A 746 62.66 -22.20 -29.25
CA TYR A 746 63.74 -22.11 -30.21
C TYR A 746 63.63 -23.18 -31.28
N THR A 747 64.20 -22.94 -32.44
CA THR A 747 64.31 -23.97 -33.48
C THR A 747 65.62 -24.72 -33.34
N HIS A 748 65.58 -26.01 -33.59
CA HIS A 748 66.78 -26.81 -33.79
C HIS A 748 66.49 -27.86 -34.85
N GLN A 749 67.30 -27.90 -35.92
CA GLN A 749 67.12 -28.85 -37.03
C GLN A 749 65.71 -28.81 -37.67
N GLY A 750 65.09 -27.62 -37.72
CA GLY A 750 63.76 -27.42 -38.32
C GLY A 750 62.57 -27.71 -37.41
N GLU A 751 62.79 -28.15 -36.16
CA GLU A 751 61.72 -28.37 -35.18
C GLU A 751 61.71 -27.28 -34.09
N LEU A 752 60.52 -26.81 -33.69
CA LEU A 752 60.34 -25.88 -32.58
C LEU A 752 60.33 -26.61 -31.23
N ILE A 753 61.30 -26.30 -30.39
CA ILE A 753 61.48 -26.86 -29.04
C ILE A 753 61.08 -25.80 -27.99
N GLU A 754 60.47 -26.22 -26.88
CA GLU A 754 60.20 -25.36 -25.72
C GLU A 754 61.16 -25.71 -24.58
N GLU A 755 61.97 -24.73 -24.17
CA GLU A 755 62.77 -24.80 -22.96
C GLU A 755 62.03 -24.14 -21.80
N LYS A 756 61.58 -24.93 -20.82
CA LYS A 756 60.69 -24.44 -19.76
C LYS A 756 61.43 -23.65 -18.69
N GLY A 757 60.98 -22.44 -18.38
CA GLY A 757 61.47 -21.69 -17.22
C GLY A 757 61.21 -22.41 -15.88
N ASP A 758 61.90 -21.94 -14.84
CA ASP A 758 61.64 -22.37 -13.47
C ASP A 758 60.26 -21.89 -13.01
N ARG A 759 59.63 -22.61 -12.07
CA ARG A 759 58.25 -22.31 -11.62
C ARG A 759 58.12 -21.08 -10.71
N PHE A 760 59.22 -20.37 -10.49
CA PHE A 760 59.30 -19.23 -9.59
C PHE A 760 59.22 -17.92 -10.37
N SER A 761 58.44 -16.97 -9.87
CA SER A 761 58.49 -15.57 -10.33
C SER A 761 59.58 -14.81 -9.60
N ILE A 762 59.98 -13.67 -10.15
CA ILE A 762 60.78 -12.65 -9.48
C ILE A 762 59.88 -11.90 -8.49
N GLY A 763 60.31 -11.73 -7.25
CA GLY A 763 59.53 -11.12 -6.16
C GLY A 763 58.45 -12.03 -5.55
N GLY A 764 57.61 -11.48 -4.68
CA GLY A 764 56.43 -12.15 -4.11
C GLY A 764 56.65 -12.92 -2.80
N TRP A 765 55.63 -13.69 -2.38
CA TRP A 765 55.51 -14.32 -1.04
C TRP A 765 56.45 -15.51 -0.75
N GLN A 766 57.20 -15.98 -1.75
CA GLN A 766 57.96 -17.22 -1.65
C GLN A 766 59.29 -16.97 -0.95
N ASN A 767 59.60 -17.77 0.07
CA ASN A 767 60.78 -17.64 0.92
C ASN A 767 62.08 -17.60 0.07
N ASN A 768 62.71 -16.43 -0.03
CA ASN A 768 63.88 -16.17 -0.90
C ASN A 768 65.03 -17.18 -0.71
N ALA A 769 65.13 -17.81 0.46
CA ALA A 769 66.15 -18.81 0.76
C ALA A 769 66.06 -20.11 -0.10
N ARG A 770 64.98 -20.33 -0.85
CA ARG A 770 64.79 -21.54 -1.68
C ARG A 770 64.61 -21.29 -3.18
N LYS A 771 64.58 -20.03 -3.64
CA LYS A 771 64.46 -19.74 -5.07
C LYS A 771 65.82 -19.94 -5.75
N SER A 772 65.87 -20.87 -6.71
CA SER A 772 67.03 -21.08 -7.57
C SER A 772 66.59 -21.03 -9.02
N PHE A 773 67.24 -20.18 -9.81
CA PHE A 773 67.05 -20.13 -11.25
C PHE A 773 68.17 -20.92 -11.92
N ILE A 774 67.84 -21.82 -12.84
CA ILE A 774 68.80 -22.68 -13.53
C ILE A 774 69.06 -22.12 -14.93
N GLY A 775 70.33 -21.86 -15.24
CA GLY A 775 70.77 -21.51 -16.58
C GLY A 775 70.93 -22.76 -17.43
N ARG A 776 70.41 -22.75 -18.66
CA ARG A 776 70.59 -23.82 -19.64
C ARG A 776 71.34 -23.29 -20.85
N ASP A 777 72.42 -23.97 -21.22
CA ASP A 777 73.23 -23.63 -22.39
C ASP A 777 72.71 -24.42 -23.60
N ILE A 778 72.39 -23.70 -24.68
CA ILE A 778 71.82 -24.22 -25.92
C ILE A 778 72.74 -23.78 -27.05
N LYS A 779 73.18 -24.74 -27.87
CA LYS A 779 74.02 -24.46 -29.05
C LYS A 779 73.15 -24.46 -30.30
N LEU A 780 73.10 -23.33 -30.97
CA LEU A 780 72.25 -23.10 -32.14
C LEU A 780 73.12 -22.83 -33.38
N GLN A 781 72.63 -23.28 -34.53
CA GLN A 781 73.30 -23.06 -35.82
C GLN A 781 72.83 -21.75 -36.44
N ALA A 782 73.57 -21.25 -37.43
CA ALA A 782 73.14 -20.08 -38.19
C ALA A 782 71.78 -20.35 -38.87
N GLY A 783 70.83 -19.43 -38.70
CA GLY A 783 69.46 -19.56 -39.18
C GLY A 783 68.49 -20.20 -38.19
N ASP A 784 68.96 -20.74 -37.05
CA ASP A 784 68.08 -21.10 -35.95
C ASP A 784 67.47 -19.83 -35.32
N ARG A 785 66.25 -19.96 -34.81
CA ARG A 785 65.45 -18.85 -34.28
C ARG A 785 65.12 -19.06 -32.82
N ILE A 786 64.98 -17.97 -32.09
CA ILE A 786 64.52 -17.96 -30.70
C ILE A 786 63.36 -16.99 -30.54
N TYR A 787 62.42 -17.36 -29.67
CA TYR A 787 61.22 -16.59 -29.36
C TYR A 787 61.03 -16.47 -27.85
N LEU A 788 60.91 -15.23 -27.39
CA LEU A 788 60.67 -14.87 -25.99
C LEU A 788 59.30 -14.20 -25.89
N SER A 789 58.44 -14.64 -24.97
CA SER A 789 57.08 -14.10 -24.85
C SER A 789 56.59 -13.91 -23.41
N SER A 790 55.62 -13.03 -23.22
CA SER A 790 54.73 -13.00 -22.05
C SER A 790 53.59 -14.02 -22.18
N ASP A 791 52.66 -14.10 -21.21
CA ASP A 791 51.42 -14.92 -21.38
C ASP A 791 50.36 -14.26 -22.24
N GLY A 792 50.34 -12.93 -22.39
CA GLY A 792 49.21 -12.26 -23.02
C GLY A 792 48.86 -12.79 -24.40
N PHE A 793 49.85 -13.21 -25.20
CA PHE A 793 49.58 -13.84 -26.51
C PHE A 793 48.77 -15.14 -26.35
N VAL A 794 49.18 -16.00 -25.42
CA VAL A 794 48.53 -17.29 -25.15
C VAL A 794 47.15 -17.09 -24.49
N ASP A 795 47.02 -16.05 -23.66
CA ASP A 795 45.83 -15.74 -22.88
C ASP A 795 44.82 -14.84 -23.60
N THR A 796 45.16 -14.36 -24.80
CA THR A 796 44.28 -13.57 -25.67
C THR A 796 42.97 -14.30 -25.90
N PRO A 797 41.81 -13.69 -25.58
CA PRO A 797 40.51 -14.33 -25.72
C PRO A 797 39.92 -14.14 -27.12
N ASN A 798 39.12 -15.11 -27.58
CA ASN A 798 38.18 -14.90 -28.68
C ASN A 798 36.82 -14.34 -28.18
N PRO A 799 35.84 -14.04 -29.05
CA PRO A 799 34.51 -13.55 -28.62
C PRO A 799 33.75 -14.51 -27.69
N ARG A 800 34.12 -15.79 -27.64
CA ARG A 800 33.58 -16.79 -26.70
C ARG A 800 34.38 -16.88 -25.39
N ARG A 801 35.29 -15.94 -25.15
CA ARG A 801 36.22 -15.85 -24.00
C ARG A 801 37.13 -17.06 -23.81
N LYS A 802 37.39 -17.84 -24.86
CA LYS A 802 38.39 -18.93 -24.85
C LYS A 802 39.76 -18.36 -25.21
N SER A 803 40.81 -18.75 -24.48
CA SER A 803 42.18 -18.30 -24.77
C SER A 803 42.74 -18.91 -26.06
N PHE A 804 43.71 -18.23 -26.67
CA PHE A 804 44.43 -18.68 -27.86
C PHE A 804 45.08 -20.05 -27.59
N GLY A 805 45.75 -20.16 -26.44
CA GLY A 805 46.31 -21.39 -25.90
C GLY A 805 47.68 -21.77 -26.49
N THR A 806 48.51 -22.40 -25.65
CA THR A 806 49.91 -22.74 -25.99
C THR A 806 50.03 -23.66 -27.21
N LYS A 807 49.02 -24.52 -27.46
CA LYS A 807 49.01 -25.41 -28.63
C LYS A 807 48.92 -24.64 -29.95
N ARG A 808 48.05 -23.62 -30.02
CA ARG A 808 47.93 -22.78 -31.22
C ARG A 808 49.14 -21.87 -31.37
N PHE A 809 49.65 -21.35 -30.25
CA PHE A 809 50.84 -20.51 -30.23
C PHE A 809 52.06 -21.24 -30.81
N ARG A 810 52.33 -22.46 -30.36
CA ARG A 810 53.39 -23.30 -30.95
C ARG A 810 53.15 -23.61 -32.41
N LYS A 811 51.90 -23.90 -32.78
CA LYS A 811 51.52 -24.21 -34.15
C LYS A 811 51.82 -23.03 -35.09
N ILE A 812 51.44 -21.81 -34.72
CA ILE A 812 51.69 -20.63 -35.57
C ILE A 812 53.18 -20.31 -35.67
N LEU A 813 53.95 -20.48 -34.58
CA LEU A 813 55.41 -20.33 -34.63
C LEU A 813 56.03 -21.34 -35.59
N GLN A 814 55.64 -22.63 -35.51
CA GLN A 814 56.12 -23.70 -36.38
C GLN A 814 55.75 -23.45 -37.86
N GLU A 815 54.52 -23.03 -38.15
CA GLU A 815 54.06 -22.75 -39.52
C GLU A 815 54.76 -21.52 -40.13
N SER A 816 55.30 -20.64 -39.29
CA SER A 816 55.98 -19.42 -39.72
C SER A 816 57.50 -19.60 -39.93
N LEU A 817 58.05 -20.80 -39.70
CA LEU A 817 59.50 -21.05 -39.72
C LEU A 817 60.17 -20.94 -41.11
N GLU A 818 59.44 -20.93 -42.21
CA GLU A 818 60.06 -20.70 -43.53
C GLU A 818 60.02 -19.23 -43.96
N LEU A 819 59.31 -18.39 -43.21
CA LEU A 819 59.12 -16.99 -43.53
C LEU A 819 60.26 -16.13 -42.98
N SER A 820 60.51 -14.98 -43.63
CA SER A 820 61.41 -13.97 -43.07
C SER A 820 60.88 -13.42 -41.73
N MET A 821 61.74 -12.86 -40.89
CA MET A 821 61.34 -12.35 -39.58
C MET A 821 60.21 -11.30 -39.64
N ASN A 822 60.19 -10.47 -40.69
CA ASN A 822 59.12 -9.49 -40.86
C ASN A 822 57.79 -10.14 -41.33
N GLU A 823 57.86 -11.15 -42.20
CA GLU A 823 56.69 -11.92 -42.63
C GLU A 823 56.12 -12.78 -41.50
N GLN A 824 56.98 -13.35 -40.64
CA GLN A 824 56.56 -14.04 -39.42
C GLN A 824 55.77 -13.10 -38.52
N LYS A 825 56.31 -11.90 -38.26
CA LYS A 825 55.63 -10.88 -37.45
C LYS A 825 54.21 -10.65 -37.97
N ASN A 826 54.07 -10.36 -39.26
CA ASN A 826 52.77 -10.09 -39.89
C ASN A 826 51.83 -11.31 -39.82
N THR A 827 52.35 -12.52 -40.01
CA THR A 827 51.57 -13.77 -39.96
C THR A 827 51.07 -14.06 -38.55
N ILE A 828 51.93 -13.87 -37.54
CA ILE A 828 51.61 -14.09 -36.13
C ILE A 828 50.60 -13.03 -35.64
N GLU A 829 50.79 -11.76 -35.99
CA GLU A 829 49.84 -10.68 -35.66
C GLU A 829 48.49 -10.91 -36.35
N GLY A 830 48.48 -11.28 -37.62
CA GLY A 830 47.24 -11.58 -38.35
C GLY A 830 46.47 -12.76 -37.75
N ALA A 831 47.16 -13.82 -37.32
CA ALA A 831 46.53 -14.95 -36.64
C ALA A 831 45.95 -14.57 -35.27
N LEU A 832 46.62 -13.67 -34.54
CA LEU A 832 46.15 -13.13 -33.29
C LEU A 832 44.89 -12.28 -33.50
N ASP A 833 44.91 -11.35 -34.46
CA ASP A 833 43.79 -10.47 -34.81
C ASP A 833 42.56 -11.27 -35.26
N GLN A 834 42.76 -12.28 -36.11
CA GLN A 834 41.69 -13.17 -36.58
C GLN A 834 41.04 -13.98 -35.44
N PHE A 835 41.82 -14.37 -34.43
CA PHE A 835 41.32 -15.10 -33.27
C PHE A 835 40.59 -14.19 -32.27
N GLN A 836 41.15 -13.00 -32.01
CA GLN A 836 40.63 -12.04 -31.06
C GLN A 836 39.34 -11.38 -31.55
N GLN A 837 39.31 -10.94 -32.81
CA GLN A 837 38.19 -10.20 -33.40
C GLN A 837 37.83 -8.97 -32.53
N ASP A 838 36.54 -8.80 -32.20
CA ASP A 838 36.05 -7.69 -31.38
C ASP A 838 36.18 -7.94 -29.86
N ALA A 839 36.85 -9.02 -29.43
CA ALA A 839 37.02 -9.32 -28.01
C ALA A 839 38.09 -8.40 -27.38
N GLU A 840 37.77 -7.84 -26.20
CA GLU A 840 38.75 -7.06 -25.42
C GLU A 840 39.97 -7.90 -25.03
N GLN A 841 41.14 -7.30 -25.18
CA GLN A 841 42.42 -7.91 -24.81
C GLN A 841 42.44 -8.20 -23.30
N ARG A 842 42.85 -9.42 -22.92
CA ARG A 842 42.84 -9.84 -21.52
C ARG A 842 44.06 -9.34 -20.75
N ASP A 843 45.22 -9.35 -21.38
CA ASP A 843 46.50 -8.99 -20.77
C ASP A 843 47.46 -8.34 -21.76
N ASP A 844 48.54 -7.73 -21.28
CA ASP A 844 49.59 -7.16 -22.11
C ASP A 844 50.28 -8.23 -22.98
N ILE A 845 50.55 -7.93 -24.25
CA ILE A 845 51.12 -8.90 -25.20
C ILE A 845 52.53 -8.48 -25.58
N LEU A 846 53.50 -9.36 -25.32
CA LEU A 846 54.88 -9.21 -25.75
C LEU A 846 55.40 -10.51 -26.39
N LEU A 847 55.96 -10.38 -27.60
CA LEU A 847 56.69 -11.44 -28.29
C LEU A 847 57.89 -10.86 -29.02
N ILE A 848 59.07 -11.42 -28.77
CA ILE A 848 60.32 -11.08 -29.45
C ILE A 848 60.73 -12.31 -30.26
N GLY A 849 60.95 -12.15 -31.55
CA GLY A 849 61.55 -13.16 -32.41
C GLY A 849 62.93 -12.73 -32.87
N ILE A 850 63.90 -13.64 -32.85
CA ILE A 850 65.29 -13.39 -33.25
C ILE A 850 65.80 -14.56 -34.09
N GLU A 851 66.42 -14.29 -35.22
CA GLU A 851 67.19 -15.24 -36.02
C GLU A 851 68.69 -15.06 -35.72
N LEU A 852 69.41 -16.17 -35.55
CA LEU A 852 70.78 -16.22 -35.00
C LEU A 852 71.87 -16.46 -36.05
#